data_AF-A0A7S9SCD0-F1
#
_entry.id   AF-A0A7S9SCD0-F1
#
_cell.length_a   1.000
_cell.length_b   1.000
_cell.length_c   1.000
_cell.angle_alpha   90.00
_cell.angle_beta   90.00
_cell.angle_gamma   90.00
#
_symmetry.space_group_name_H-M   'P 1'
#
loop_
_entity.id
_entity.type
_entity.pdbx_description
1 polymer ?
#
loop_
_entity_poly.entity_id
_entity_poly.type
_entity_poly.pdbx_seq_one_letter_code
_entity_poly.pdbx_strand_id
1 'polypeptide(L)'
;MVKNPSAGWVVDSTPGKTTAPTGAFKLDPHSGKVTISDDATKDNTPVTAKATDGAGNTATGETTAPDKFIIKFNDDADGNGTITRGENYAEDGVKATATISIPNLAKDGSKIHVIGTGINDYYTVHKDASGNITSVIDTKGNNIFDGDNGIKVSYDYNHYQTARGNAASITAELEGTTLKATSSVKFENVKMADIEFVELDKNGNVLSDMKTGNIDTTRRYDRATAALDGDINHTTARISLPDNIQDGDVITVKYGFGPSAASLAATGGTDTTAYKYFLVHKAADGSMTVDQITSETDKTPIKSGLTSTNGAGEKFGIDIHDMPTANYDHTHSRGIEVKITGEDDSSMGMNSRYISRESMQAPTVMFVEGSKEFDPAIVGNGGPGSIGMKMEYAGLDGDIHHTTARIKLPSIFSDGDKLTVAITDYNKIYADTGVVKYPDDNPAPTAVKTFVIHKAADGTVTFDEVDASGDVIHAGIPSVNNSALDVSEITLYSRDETGFVHATRVDATITDHLNLNGNDSASDIANYVFRETVNVKDVTITTVHDDFGSVTGDVSKDGKTDDKTPKLIGKADKFATIEIFDGIHSLGTTTADKDGNWSFTPSTPLNDGEHKFTAKATIGGSSKTSGEYAIDIDTHVSITLESVDLVADSSSLPGTGTMPLPVRNLTGGKMSLSDHNDILNISDNVTGGAEVLAGKGNDKISIGGYLGGILGNKGTINLGEGDTKLTKNVRISVSSDEHNREFIIKDANDHEIGRATTDANGKFDGRVNLTRTISPNEKISVEISDTVGNTASDSKVASHVVNSNGARYYNNELGIGTDVDTGTIIGGSGNDKVVVGTSGHSSRYVTDGSEINLGDGDNYLSVYSNISSSKVQMGSGDDIVKTGFDEANNKFTKGDGYITGKSTVDLGDGNNKLDVGTNIDNSKVTTGSGDDNVEVRGYIWNASGKIAGTTEEEYGVYLGDGNNKLKVGTNIDNSKVVTGSGDDVIEAGGYVVNSKINLGDGNDTITVGWIKGNNNDINGGTGYDKLAITNPGTSINLDSIASQAHNFEELNISNKSQNTTLSVKLSDVISLTDGDNTLKITADAGDKVEFKDAGWQKGASTDGYTAYTNDASGTTVTVEIKDDVTQPM
;
A
#
# COMPACT_ATOMS: atom_id res chain seq x y z
N MET A 1 75.59 46.77 -70.93
CA MET A 1 75.31 45.74 -69.92
C MET A 1 74.10 46.13 -69.05
N VAL A 2 72.95 46.62 -69.53
CA VAL A 2 72.18 46.28 -70.77
C VAL A 2 72.11 44.79 -71.01
N LYS A 3 70.88 44.26 -70.92
CA LYS A 3 70.27 43.14 -71.64
C LYS A 3 71.15 41.95 -72.03
N ASN A 4 70.71 40.78 -71.59
CA ASN A 4 70.18 39.74 -72.49
C ASN A 4 70.73 39.75 -73.94
N PRO A 5 71.96 39.25 -74.15
CA PRO A 5 72.41 38.72 -75.43
C PRO A 5 72.03 37.23 -75.46
N SER A 6 71.26 36.72 -76.42
CA SER A 6 71.17 37.15 -77.82
C SER A 6 69.99 36.44 -78.51
N ALA A 7 69.42 36.96 -79.60
CA ALA A 7 69.42 38.33 -80.10
C ALA A 7 68.28 38.47 -81.14
N GLY A 8 67.68 39.65 -81.23
CA GLY A 8 66.69 39.98 -82.26
C GLY A 8 66.29 41.45 -82.19
N TRP A 9 66.02 41.93 -80.97
CA TRP A 9 65.74 43.34 -80.70
C TRP A 9 66.99 44.11 -80.23
N VAL A 10 67.75 44.64 -81.19
CA VAL A 10 68.85 45.58 -80.96
C VAL A 10 68.30 46.95 -80.55
N VAL A 11 68.93 47.58 -79.55
CA VAL A 11 68.79 49.01 -79.28
C VAL A 11 70.02 49.70 -79.85
N ASP A 12 69.86 50.36 -80.98
CA ASP A 12 70.89 51.21 -81.57
C ASP A 12 71.02 52.49 -80.73
N SER A 13 72.26 52.84 -80.37
CA SER A 13 72.64 53.95 -79.51
C SER A 13 73.52 54.95 -80.27
N THR A 14 73.07 55.33 -81.48
CA THR A 14 73.73 56.34 -82.32
C THR A 14 73.74 57.70 -81.59
N PRO A 15 74.84 58.47 -81.62
CA PRO A 15 75.32 59.07 -80.36
C PRO A 15 74.87 60.51 -80.07
N GLY A 16 74.46 60.75 -78.83
CA GLY A 16 74.31 62.07 -78.23
C GLY A 16 74.50 61.97 -76.72
N LYS A 17 75.69 62.35 -76.23
CA LYS A 17 76.11 62.45 -74.81
C LYS A 17 74.91 62.66 -73.87
N THR A 18 74.69 61.88 -72.81
CA THR A 18 75.68 61.47 -71.79
C THR A 18 75.54 60.01 -71.34
N THR A 19 76.59 59.50 -70.68
CA THR A 19 76.79 58.08 -70.37
C THR A 19 76.24 57.66 -69.00
N ALA A 20 75.04 57.08 -69.00
CA ALA A 20 74.46 56.39 -67.84
C ALA A 20 75.18 55.04 -67.54
N PRO A 21 75.46 54.69 -66.27
CA PRO A 21 76.07 53.41 -65.90
C PRO A 21 75.12 52.24 -66.17
N THR A 22 75.69 51.10 -66.57
CA THR A 22 74.99 50.06 -67.31
C THR A 22 73.84 49.33 -66.59
N GLY A 23 73.71 49.45 -65.27
CA GLY A 23 72.56 48.94 -64.50
C GLY A 23 71.22 49.58 -64.91
N ALA A 24 71.26 50.68 -65.67
CA ALA A 24 70.12 51.48 -66.11
C ALA A 24 69.11 50.79 -67.06
N PHE A 25 69.12 49.47 -67.26
CA PHE A 25 68.24 48.79 -68.23
C PHE A 25 67.70 47.46 -67.68
N LYS A 26 66.44 47.43 -67.26
CA LYS A 26 65.70 46.19 -66.93
C LYS A 26 64.82 45.76 -68.09
N LEU A 27 65.00 44.52 -68.54
CA LEU A 27 64.05 43.84 -69.43
C LEU A 27 63.18 42.93 -68.56
N ASP A 28 61.86 43.01 -68.70
CA ASP A 28 60.95 41.94 -68.28
C ASP A 28 60.92 40.88 -69.41
N PRO A 29 61.49 39.68 -69.19
CA PRO A 29 61.62 38.67 -70.24
C PRO A 29 60.27 38.09 -70.69
N HIS A 30 59.26 38.10 -69.81
CA HIS A 30 57.97 37.44 -70.09
C HIS A 30 57.04 38.30 -70.94
N SER A 31 57.17 39.63 -70.86
CA SER A 31 56.27 40.55 -71.56
C SER A 31 56.92 41.34 -72.69
N GLY A 32 58.22 41.15 -72.94
CA GLY A 32 59.01 41.92 -73.91
C GLY A 32 59.27 43.38 -73.51
N LYS A 33 58.89 43.76 -72.28
CA LYS A 33 58.86 45.15 -71.78
C LYS A 33 60.25 45.57 -71.31
N VAL A 34 60.91 46.44 -72.07
CA VAL A 34 62.12 47.16 -71.62
C VAL A 34 61.73 48.24 -70.60
N THR A 35 62.59 48.58 -69.64
CA THR A 35 62.48 49.76 -68.77
C THR A 35 63.89 50.32 -68.51
N ILE A 36 64.11 51.61 -68.82
CA ILE A 36 65.41 52.29 -68.64
C ILE A 36 65.38 53.19 -67.39
N SER A 37 66.47 53.34 -66.63
CA SER A 37 66.58 54.24 -65.46
C SER A 37 68.03 54.72 -65.22
N ASP A 38 68.36 55.96 -65.56
CA ASP A 38 69.69 56.56 -65.25
C ASP A 38 69.76 57.09 -63.81
N ASP A 39 70.91 56.87 -63.16
CA ASP A 39 71.22 57.26 -61.77
C ASP A 39 72.39 58.29 -61.70
N ALA A 40 72.97 58.72 -62.83
CA ALA A 40 74.33 59.27 -62.84
C ALA A 40 74.57 60.66 -63.48
N THR A 41 73.58 61.37 -64.04
CA THR A 41 73.81 62.74 -64.56
C THR A 41 72.92 63.80 -63.93
N LYS A 42 73.56 64.80 -63.29
CA LYS A 42 72.92 66.01 -62.72
C LYS A 42 72.86 67.18 -63.73
N ASP A 43 73.05 66.94 -65.02
CA ASP A 43 73.29 67.99 -66.03
C ASP A 43 72.13 68.25 -67.01
N ASN A 44 70.96 67.62 -66.81
CA ASN A 44 69.74 67.77 -67.62
C ASN A 44 69.88 67.37 -69.11
N THR A 45 70.82 66.50 -69.47
CA THR A 45 71.04 66.12 -70.88
C THR A 45 70.10 64.98 -71.34
N PRO A 46 69.43 65.09 -72.51
CA PRO A 46 68.51 64.05 -73.00
C PRO A 46 69.13 62.72 -73.42
N VAL A 47 68.34 61.65 -73.27
CA VAL A 47 68.62 60.27 -73.69
C VAL A 47 67.64 59.85 -74.79
N THR A 48 68.15 59.26 -75.88
CA THR A 48 67.39 58.69 -77.01
C THR A 48 67.54 57.16 -77.05
N ALA A 49 66.47 56.43 -77.41
CA ALA A 49 66.49 54.98 -77.55
C ALA A 49 65.61 54.47 -78.72
N LYS A 50 66.16 53.56 -79.54
CA LYS A 50 65.48 52.88 -80.66
C LYS A 50 65.35 51.36 -80.42
N ALA A 51 64.39 50.67 -81.02
CA ALA A 51 64.23 49.22 -80.96
C ALA A 51 63.70 48.67 -82.33
N THR A 52 64.09 47.47 -82.80
CA THR A 52 63.65 46.86 -84.09
C THR A 52 63.42 45.32 -84.06
N ASP A 53 62.41 44.71 -84.74
CA ASP A 53 62.23 43.23 -84.84
C ASP A 53 62.95 42.57 -86.02
N GLY A 54 63.04 41.24 -85.96
CA GLY A 54 63.21 40.35 -87.10
C GLY A 54 62.06 40.31 -88.12
N ALA A 55 61.08 41.23 -88.08
CA ALA A 55 60.19 41.54 -89.21
C ALA A 55 60.55 42.90 -89.88
N GLY A 56 61.44 43.70 -89.26
CA GLY A 56 61.93 44.98 -89.76
C GLY A 56 61.25 46.23 -89.19
N ASN A 57 60.26 46.09 -88.30
CA ASN A 57 59.53 47.19 -87.68
C ASN A 57 60.36 47.89 -86.61
N THR A 58 60.49 49.22 -86.66
CA THR A 58 61.31 50.02 -85.72
C THR A 58 60.47 50.99 -84.88
N ALA A 59 60.84 51.24 -83.62
CA ALA A 59 60.25 52.27 -82.74
C ALA A 59 61.31 53.06 -81.95
N THR A 60 61.05 54.34 -81.63
CA THR A 60 62.01 55.28 -80.99
C THR A 60 61.37 56.14 -79.88
N GLY A 61 62.14 56.59 -78.88
CA GLY A 61 61.71 57.58 -77.86
C GLY A 61 62.87 58.33 -77.20
N GLU A 62 62.60 59.53 -76.66
CA GLU A 62 63.56 60.44 -75.99
C GLU A 62 63.04 60.96 -74.63
N THR A 63 63.94 61.28 -73.68
CA THR A 63 63.60 61.98 -72.42
C THR A 63 64.76 62.81 -71.84
N THR A 64 64.46 63.95 -71.19
CA THR A 64 65.40 64.94 -70.62
C THR A 64 65.52 64.91 -69.09
N ALA A 65 64.82 64.00 -68.40
CA ALA A 65 64.78 63.93 -66.93
C ALA A 65 65.08 62.50 -66.44
N PRO A 66 65.70 62.33 -65.26
CA PRO A 66 66.13 61.02 -64.76
C PRO A 66 64.94 60.19 -64.21
N ASP A 67 64.10 59.67 -65.12
CA ASP A 67 62.98 58.76 -64.83
C ASP A 67 62.62 57.86 -66.05
N LYS A 68 61.79 56.81 -65.84
CA LYS A 68 61.71 55.58 -66.67
C LYS A 68 60.87 55.60 -67.99
N PHE A 69 61.23 54.76 -68.99
CA PHE A 69 60.46 54.53 -70.26
C PHE A 69 60.58 53.09 -70.91
N ILE A 70 59.68 52.67 -71.84
CA ILE A 70 59.32 51.25 -72.24
C ILE A 70 58.96 51.00 -73.77
N ILE A 71 59.21 49.79 -74.38
CA ILE A 71 58.83 49.29 -75.78
C ILE A 71 58.56 47.73 -75.87
N LYS A 72 57.82 47.14 -76.90
CA LYS A 72 57.46 45.68 -77.19
C LYS A 72 57.07 45.28 -78.68
N PHE A 73 57.22 44.00 -79.19
CA PHE A 73 56.73 43.41 -80.53
C PHE A 73 56.96 41.83 -80.74
N ASN A 74 56.57 41.15 -81.89
CA ASN A 74 56.42 39.63 -82.11
C ASN A 74 56.66 39.02 -83.58
N ASP A 75 56.96 37.69 -83.78
CA ASP A 75 56.61 36.71 -84.93
C ASP A 75 57.60 36.01 -86.01
N ASP A 76 57.32 34.71 -86.30
CA ASP A 76 57.38 33.72 -87.48
C ASP A 76 58.52 33.31 -88.51
N ALA A 77 58.37 32.07 -89.09
CA ALA A 77 58.57 31.50 -90.48
C ALA A 77 59.95 30.96 -91.04
N ASP A 78 60.17 30.33 -92.24
CA ASP A 78 59.40 30.21 -93.52
C ASP A 78 59.80 29.04 -94.50
N GLY A 79 59.39 29.16 -95.77
CA GLY A 79 59.63 28.24 -96.90
C GLY A 79 61.08 28.13 -97.44
N ASN A 80 62.10 28.38 -96.62
CA ASN A 80 63.51 28.14 -96.95
C ASN A 80 64.12 26.87 -96.31
N GLY A 81 63.30 26.04 -95.65
CA GLY A 81 63.67 24.67 -95.31
C GLY A 81 64.38 24.47 -93.96
N THR A 82 63.84 25.03 -92.88
CA THR A 82 64.29 24.80 -91.50
C THR A 82 63.09 24.39 -90.62
N ILE A 83 63.27 23.45 -89.70
CA ILE A 83 62.18 22.64 -89.09
C ILE A 83 62.23 22.66 -87.56
N THR A 84 61.07 22.87 -86.94
CA THR A 84 60.87 23.00 -85.48
C THR A 84 59.60 22.23 -85.05
N ARG A 85 59.69 20.91 -84.90
CA ARG A 85 58.60 20.08 -84.35
C ARG A 85 59.12 19.24 -83.18
N GLY A 86 58.37 19.22 -82.08
CA GLY A 86 58.59 18.35 -80.93
C GLY A 86 57.26 18.09 -80.23
N GLU A 87 56.89 16.82 -80.13
CA GLU A 87 55.77 16.37 -79.29
C GLU A 87 56.33 16.11 -77.89
N ASN A 88 55.63 16.59 -76.84
CA ASN A 88 55.89 16.18 -75.47
C ASN A 88 54.60 16.10 -74.67
N TYR A 89 54.35 14.92 -74.12
CA TYR A 89 53.56 14.72 -72.91
C TYR A 89 54.38 13.81 -72.00
N ALA A 90 54.64 14.26 -70.79
CA ALA A 90 55.25 13.47 -69.74
C ALA A 90 54.67 13.91 -68.39
N GLU A 91 54.50 12.94 -67.50
CA GLU A 91 54.41 13.21 -66.07
C GLU A 91 55.79 13.60 -65.52
N ASP A 92 55.87 14.09 -64.28
CA ASP A 92 57.04 14.76 -63.74
C ASP A 92 58.29 13.85 -63.68
N GLY A 93 59.22 13.98 -64.65
CA GLY A 93 60.61 13.52 -64.54
C GLY A 93 61.17 12.42 -65.47
N VAL A 94 60.52 12.02 -66.58
CA VAL A 94 61.05 11.00 -67.52
C VAL A 94 61.22 11.52 -68.97
N LYS A 95 62.25 11.03 -69.69
CA LYS A 95 62.66 11.46 -71.04
C LYS A 95 61.75 11.01 -72.20
N ALA A 96 61.56 11.89 -73.17
CA ALA A 96 60.77 11.71 -74.40
C ALA A 96 61.62 11.79 -75.70
N THR A 97 61.03 11.62 -76.89
CA THR A 97 61.74 11.54 -78.21
C THR A 97 61.07 12.29 -79.36
N ALA A 98 61.85 12.84 -80.31
CA ALA A 98 61.37 13.55 -81.51
C ALA A 98 62.13 13.16 -82.81
N THR A 99 61.52 13.44 -83.98
CA THR A 99 62.07 13.16 -85.34
C THR A 99 62.13 14.43 -86.20
N ILE A 100 63.19 14.58 -87.01
CA ILE A 100 63.57 15.79 -87.75
C ILE A 100 63.89 15.43 -89.20
N SER A 101 63.15 15.95 -90.17
CA SER A 101 63.39 15.70 -91.60
C SER A 101 64.57 16.51 -92.16
N ILE A 102 65.24 15.97 -93.18
CA ILE A 102 66.41 16.61 -93.81
C ILE A 102 65.95 17.57 -94.94
N PRO A 103 66.36 18.84 -94.94
CA PRO A 103 65.93 19.79 -95.96
C PRO A 103 66.63 19.59 -97.30
N ASN A 104 65.88 19.82 -98.40
CA ASN A 104 66.40 19.74 -99.77
C ASN A 104 67.61 20.66 -100.04
N LEU A 105 67.73 21.78 -99.32
CA LEU A 105 68.84 22.74 -99.45
C LEU A 105 70.22 22.20 -99.02
N ALA A 106 70.29 21.07 -98.31
CA ALA A 106 71.56 20.44 -97.96
C ALA A 106 72.38 20.11 -99.22
N LYS A 107 73.70 20.32 -99.16
CA LYS A 107 74.69 19.90 -100.17
C LYS A 107 75.49 18.71 -99.66
N ASP A 108 76.31 18.11 -100.51
CA ASP A 108 77.31 17.13 -100.05
C ASP A 108 78.26 17.80 -99.04
N GLY A 109 78.37 17.21 -97.85
CA GLY A 109 79.12 17.74 -96.71
C GLY A 109 78.39 18.75 -95.83
N SER A 110 77.12 19.09 -96.07
CA SER A 110 76.37 20.01 -95.19
C SER A 110 76.12 19.39 -93.82
N LYS A 111 76.29 20.15 -92.73
CA LYS A 111 75.92 19.68 -91.38
C LYS A 111 74.55 20.19 -90.94
N ILE A 112 73.88 19.43 -90.09
CA ILE A 112 72.65 19.80 -89.39
C ILE A 112 72.95 19.79 -87.90
N HIS A 113 72.52 20.81 -87.18
CA HIS A 113 72.68 20.97 -85.74
C HIS A 113 71.28 20.99 -85.09
N VAL A 114 71.11 20.25 -83.99
CA VAL A 114 69.80 20.06 -83.35
C VAL A 114 69.85 20.56 -81.92
N ILE A 115 68.89 21.43 -81.55
CA ILE A 115 68.84 22.14 -80.27
C ILE A 115 67.44 22.01 -79.66
N GLY A 116 67.35 21.52 -78.42
CA GLY A 116 66.10 21.42 -77.66
C GLY A 116 66.37 21.29 -76.16
N THR A 117 65.34 21.13 -75.34
CA THR A 117 65.43 21.08 -73.86
C THR A 117 66.14 19.83 -73.32
N GLY A 118 67.46 19.75 -73.55
CA GLY A 118 68.30 18.58 -73.28
C GLY A 118 69.06 18.03 -74.50
N ILE A 119 68.96 18.67 -75.67
CA ILE A 119 69.59 18.24 -76.95
C ILE A 119 70.51 19.34 -77.49
N ASN A 120 71.74 18.96 -77.89
CA ASN A 120 72.70 19.76 -78.65
C ASN A 120 73.67 18.81 -79.37
N ASP A 121 73.43 18.49 -80.65
CA ASP A 121 74.22 17.50 -81.40
C ASP A 121 74.28 17.81 -82.91
N TYR A 122 75.27 17.26 -83.62
CA TYR A 122 75.58 17.57 -85.03
C TYR A 122 75.56 16.33 -85.94
N TYR A 123 75.15 16.51 -87.20
CA TYR A 123 74.99 15.44 -88.20
C TYR A 123 75.47 15.89 -89.58
N THR A 124 76.34 15.14 -90.25
CA THR A 124 76.90 15.51 -91.58
C THR A 124 76.21 14.75 -92.70
N VAL A 125 75.60 15.47 -93.65
CA VAL A 125 74.86 14.91 -94.80
C VAL A 125 75.79 14.78 -96.01
N HIS A 126 75.80 13.62 -96.65
CA HIS A 126 76.50 13.39 -97.92
C HIS A 126 75.54 13.24 -99.10
N LYS A 127 75.94 13.72 -100.28
CA LYS A 127 75.13 13.71 -101.50
C LYS A 127 75.92 13.33 -102.75
N ASP A 128 75.22 12.80 -103.75
CA ASP A 128 75.79 12.55 -105.08
C ASP A 128 75.87 13.83 -105.96
N ALA A 129 76.50 13.72 -107.13
CA ALA A 129 76.62 14.81 -108.10
C ALA A 129 75.29 15.26 -108.74
N SER A 130 74.18 14.60 -108.44
CA SER A 130 72.81 14.95 -108.88
C SER A 130 71.96 15.59 -107.77
N GLY A 131 72.39 15.47 -106.51
CA GLY A 131 71.74 16.05 -105.32
C GLY A 131 71.01 15.07 -104.39
N ASN A 132 71.08 13.76 -104.65
CA ASN A 132 70.46 12.73 -103.79
C ASN A 132 71.30 12.48 -102.53
N ILE A 133 70.68 12.19 -101.38
CA ILE A 133 71.38 11.86 -100.13
C ILE A 133 71.92 10.43 -100.17
N THR A 134 73.20 10.24 -99.79
CA THR A 134 73.86 8.93 -99.75
C THR A 134 74.11 8.42 -98.33
N SER A 135 74.31 9.31 -97.36
CA SER A 135 74.46 8.97 -95.93
C SER A 135 74.29 10.21 -95.04
N VAL A 136 74.01 9.99 -93.76
CA VAL A 136 74.03 11.03 -92.71
C VAL A 136 74.84 10.51 -91.53
N ILE A 137 75.96 11.16 -91.23
CA ILE A 137 76.95 10.72 -90.26
C ILE A 137 76.78 11.49 -88.96
N ASP A 138 76.54 10.81 -87.83
CA ASP A 138 76.47 11.43 -86.50
C ASP A 138 77.86 11.87 -85.99
N THR A 139 77.90 12.58 -84.84
CA THR A 139 79.15 12.96 -84.14
C THR A 139 80.03 11.77 -83.73
N LYS A 140 79.53 10.53 -83.80
CA LYS A 140 80.23 9.29 -83.43
C LYS A 140 80.71 8.49 -84.65
N GLY A 141 80.46 8.97 -85.88
CA GLY A 141 80.87 8.33 -87.12
C GLY A 141 79.90 7.27 -87.68
N ASN A 142 78.71 7.12 -87.11
CA ASN A 142 77.70 6.16 -87.57
C ASN A 142 76.85 6.76 -88.69
N ASN A 143 76.52 5.97 -89.71
CA ASN A 143 75.45 6.34 -90.64
C ASN A 143 74.09 6.11 -89.98
N ILE A 144 73.35 7.19 -89.73
CA ILE A 144 72.00 7.19 -89.14
C ILE A 144 70.89 7.45 -90.15
N PHE A 145 71.21 7.59 -91.44
CA PHE A 145 70.22 7.85 -92.48
C PHE A 145 69.29 6.64 -92.67
N ASP A 146 68.00 6.83 -92.42
CA ASP A 146 66.98 5.78 -92.47
C ASP A 146 66.34 5.58 -93.86
N GLY A 147 66.86 6.26 -94.88
CA GLY A 147 66.40 6.19 -96.27
C GLY A 147 65.27 7.16 -96.60
N ASP A 148 64.35 7.40 -95.65
CA ASP A 148 63.06 8.05 -95.92
C ASP A 148 62.72 9.28 -95.03
N ASN A 149 63.12 9.35 -93.74
CA ASN A 149 62.50 10.28 -92.78
C ASN A 149 63.44 11.26 -92.06
N GLY A 150 64.74 10.98 -91.94
CA GLY A 150 65.74 11.92 -91.36
C GLY A 150 66.36 11.50 -90.02
N ILE A 151 66.46 12.44 -89.07
CA ILE A 151 67.23 12.37 -87.81
C ILE A 151 66.31 12.19 -86.59
N LYS A 152 66.72 11.48 -85.53
CA LYS A 152 65.95 11.28 -84.28
C LYS A 152 66.72 11.68 -83.01
N VAL A 153 66.04 12.26 -82.01
CA VAL A 153 66.62 12.88 -80.77
C VAL A 153 65.70 12.77 -79.51
N SER A 154 66.14 13.15 -78.29
CA SER A 154 65.42 12.90 -77.00
C SER A 154 65.59 13.97 -75.88
N TYR A 155 64.55 14.28 -75.05
CA TYR A 155 64.52 15.44 -74.12
C TYR A 155 63.55 15.37 -72.87
N ASP A 156 63.54 16.36 -71.96
CA ASP A 156 62.84 16.39 -70.63
C ASP A 156 61.72 17.50 -70.47
N TYR A 157 60.77 17.40 -69.50
CA TYR A 157 59.49 18.21 -69.38
C TYR A 157 59.13 18.70 -67.92
N ASN A 158 58.25 19.72 -67.73
CA ASN A 158 57.78 20.21 -66.40
C ASN A 158 56.45 21.05 -66.42
N HIS A 159 55.79 21.26 -65.26
CA HIS A 159 54.31 21.30 -65.06
C HIS A 159 53.57 22.67 -65.03
N TYR A 160 54.19 23.82 -64.71
CA TYR A 160 53.43 25.05 -64.32
C TYR A 160 52.81 25.92 -65.45
N GLN A 161 52.91 25.56 -66.74
CA GLN A 161 52.53 26.45 -67.86
C GLN A 161 51.09 26.31 -68.39
N THR A 162 50.31 25.32 -67.94
CA THR A 162 48.92 25.10 -68.39
C THR A 162 47.89 25.96 -67.68
N ALA A 163 48.11 26.38 -66.43
CA ALA A 163 47.20 27.24 -65.63
C ALA A 163 46.89 28.65 -66.21
N ARG A 164 47.41 28.95 -67.41
CA ARG A 164 47.06 30.05 -68.33
C ARG A 164 47.39 29.72 -69.81
N GLY A 165 48.19 28.69 -70.07
CA GLY A 165 48.15 27.96 -71.34
C GLY A 165 49.17 28.32 -72.43
N ASN A 166 50.46 27.94 -72.28
CA ASN A 166 51.46 28.00 -73.38
C ASN A 166 52.53 26.86 -73.29
N ALA A 167 53.28 26.61 -74.39
CA ALA A 167 54.02 25.35 -74.65
C ALA A 167 55.58 25.44 -74.71
N ALA A 168 56.25 24.29 -74.88
CA ALA A 168 57.71 24.12 -75.02
C ALA A 168 58.14 23.65 -76.45
N SER A 169 59.40 23.83 -76.85
CA SER A 169 59.86 23.72 -78.26
C SER A 169 61.21 23.00 -78.50
N ILE A 170 61.35 22.29 -79.64
CA ILE A 170 62.60 21.72 -80.20
C ILE A 170 62.89 22.33 -81.58
N THR A 171 64.17 22.52 -81.91
CA THR A 171 64.67 23.15 -83.15
C THR A 171 65.75 22.32 -83.84
N ALA A 172 65.80 22.36 -85.18
CA ALA A 172 66.93 21.86 -85.97
C ALA A 172 67.31 22.85 -87.08
N GLU A 173 68.61 23.04 -87.30
CA GLU A 173 69.18 24.00 -88.27
C GLU A 173 70.16 23.32 -89.24
N LEU A 174 70.20 23.78 -90.50
CA LEU A 174 71.22 23.38 -91.47
C LEU A 174 72.37 24.43 -91.43
N GLU A 175 73.63 24.00 -91.24
CA GLU A 175 74.80 24.89 -91.18
C GLU A 175 74.82 25.85 -92.38
N GLY A 176 74.82 27.16 -92.09
CA GLY A 176 74.81 28.23 -93.09
C GLY A 176 73.43 28.68 -93.59
N THR A 177 72.33 28.11 -93.07
CA THR A 177 70.97 28.63 -93.26
C THR A 177 70.52 29.48 -92.08
N THR A 178 69.52 30.34 -92.28
CA THR A 178 69.04 31.30 -91.27
C THR A 178 67.75 30.81 -90.59
N LEU A 179 67.56 31.18 -89.33
CA LEU A 179 66.60 30.57 -88.40
C LEU A 179 65.52 31.60 -87.98
N LYS A 180 64.25 31.17 -87.87
CA LYS A 180 63.09 31.95 -87.40
C LYS A 180 62.02 31.03 -86.77
N ALA A 181 61.20 31.56 -85.85
CA ALA A 181 60.40 30.82 -84.86
C ALA A 181 59.36 31.75 -84.16
N THR A 182 58.24 31.34 -83.53
CA THR A 182 57.48 30.06 -83.36
C THR A 182 56.10 30.41 -82.73
N SER A 183 55.08 29.54 -82.83
CA SER A 183 53.70 29.82 -82.34
C SER A 183 53.16 28.83 -81.28
N SER A 184 52.18 29.27 -80.47
CA SER A 184 51.73 28.62 -79.23
C SER A 184 50.18 28.48 -79.09
N VAL A 185 49.73 27.99 -77.93
CA VAL A 185 48.44 27.29 -77.68
C VAL A 185 47.21 28.22 -77.61
N LYS A 186 46.01 27.65 -77.79
CA LYS A 186 44.69 28.27 -77.53
C LYS A 186 43.85 27.41 -76.59
N PHE A 187 43.06 28.07 -75.76
CA PHE A 187 42.14 27.48 -74.78
C PHE A 187 40.74 28.10 -74.95
N GLU A 188 39.67 27.31 -74.80
CA GLU A 188 38.28 27.77 -74.93
C GLU A 188 37.52 27.60 -73.60
N ASN A 189 37.07 28.71 -73.01
CA ASN A 189 36.34 28.69 -71.74
C ASN A 189 35.08 27.78 -71.79
N VAL A 190 34.93 26.90 -70.81
CA VAL A 190 33.78 25.99 -70.66
C VAL A 190 32.49 26.75 -70.39
N LYS A 191 31.35 26.33 -70.98
CA LYS A 191 30.02 26.91 -70.71
C LYS A 191 29.36 26.29 -69.45
N MET A 192 28.20 26.82 -69.04
CA MET A 192 27.42 26.26 -67.92
C MET A 192 26.72 24.95 -68.35
N ALA A 193 26.63 23.98 -67.43
CA ALA A 193 25.74 22.83 -67.57
C ALA A 193 24.31 23.20 -67.15
N ASP A 194 23.31 22.68 -67.86
CA ASP A 194 21.89 22.83 -67.49
C ASP A 194 21.48 21.73 -66.50
N ILE A 195 20.66 22.06 -65.50
CA ILE A 195 20.17 21.12 -64.48
C ILE A 195 18.65 20.98 -64.59
N GLU A 196 18.14 19.76 -64.72
CA GLU A 196 16.72 19.44 -64.69
C GLU A 196 16.45 18.32 -63.69
N PHE A 197 15.34 18.39 -62.96
CA PHE A 197 14.93 17.33 -62.05
C PHE A 197 13.90 16.47 -62.77
N VAL A 198 14.17 15.17 -62.84
CA VAL A 198 13.43 14.23 -63.69
C VAL A 198 13.11 12.96 -62.92
N GLU A 199 11.86 12.51 -63.03
CA GLU A 199 11.49 11.14 -62.68
C GLU A 199 12.00 10.22 -63.79
N LEU A 200 12.66 9.11 -63.44
CA LEU A 200 13.18 8.14 -64.41
C LEU A 200 12.44 6.81 -64.29
N ASP A 201 12.16 6.18 -65.43
CA ASP A 201 11.70 4.79 -65.46
C ASP A 201 12.81 3.83 -65.03
N LYS A 202 12.45 2.58 -64.74
CA LYS A 202 13.38 1.49 -64.40
C LYS A 202 14.46 1.20 -65.45
N ASN A 203 14.44 1.84 -66.62
CA ASN A 203 15.42 1.72 -67.69
C ASN A 203 16.25 3.02 -67.88
N GLY A 204 16.02 4.07 -67.08
CA GLY A 204 16.75 5.35 -67.11
C GLY A 204 16.15 6.46 -67.99
N ASN A 205 14.95 6.26 -68.55
CA ASN A 205 14.26 7.23 -69.40
C ASN A 205 13.41 8.21 -68.59
N VAL A 206 13.35 9.48 -68.98
CA VAL A 206 12.52 10.49 -68.29
C VAL A 206 11.02 10.20 -68.45
N LEU A 207 10.28 10.19 -67.33
CA LEU A 207 8.84 9.89 -67.28
C LEU A 207 7.93 11.12 -67.41
N SER A 208 8.38 12.34 -67.04
CA SER A 208 7.62 13.58 -67.27
C SER A 208 8.51 14.85 -67.33
N ASP A 209 8.07 15.86 -68.09
CA ASP A 209 8.83 17.10 -68.42
C ASP A 209 8.15 18.41 -67.97
N MET A 210 7.54 18.45 -66.78
CA MET A 210 6.83 19.67 -66.33
C MET A 210 7.71 20.72 -65.63
N LYS A 211 8.14 21.70 -66.44
CA LYS A 211 8.67 23.01 -66.02
C LYS A 211 7.76 23.68 -64.99
N THR A 212 8.28 23.93 -63.79
CA THR A 212 7.54 24.60 -62.71
C THR A 212 7.44 26.12 -62.93
N GLY A 213 6.23 26.58 -63.26
CA GLY A 213 5.83 27.99 -63.31
C GLY A 213 4.41 28.14 -62.77
N ASN A 214 4.18 29.18 -61.96
CA ASN A 214 3.00 29.31 -61.09
C ASN A 214 1.61 29.27 -61.79
N ILE A 215 0.73 28.40 -61.27
CA ILE A 215 -0.76 28.50 -61.22
C ILE A 215 -1.54 28.60 -62.56
N ASP A 216 -2.18 27.49 -63.04
CA ASP A 216 -3.63 27.47 -63.45
C ASP A 216 -4.31 26.06 -63.64
N THR A 217 -4.73 25.48 -62.52
CA THR A 217 -5.99 24.74 -62.22
C THR A 217 -6.79 23.77 -63.14
N THR A 218 -6.51 23.49 -64.44
CA THR A 218 -7.53 22.81 -65.32
C THR A 218 -7.26 21.43 -65.95
N ARG A 219 -6.18 20.68 -65.62
CA ARG A 219 -6.05 19.25 -66.01
C ARG A 219 -5.70 18.35 -64.84
N ARG A 220 -6.72 17.70 -64.27
CA ARG A 220 -6.55 16.63 -63.27
C ARG A 220 -6.18 15.33 -63.97
N TYR A 221 -4.90 14.98 -63.96
CA TYR A 221 -4.51 13.57 -63.88
C TYR A 221 -4.43 13.19 -62.40
N ASP A 222 -4.85 11.96 -62.09
CA ASP A 222 -5.03 11.50 -60.71
C ASP A 222 -3.70 11.05 -60.10
N ARG A 223 -3.40 11.56 -58.90
CA ARG A 223 -2.23 11.19 -58.08
C ARG A 223 -2.18 9.67 -57.84
N ALA A 224 -3.32 8.98 -57.91
CA ALA A 224 -3.43 7.53 -57.82
C ALA A 224 -2.66 6.73 -58.89
N THR A 225 -2.31 7.33 -60.04
CA THR A 225 -1.60 6.60 -61.12
C THR A 225 -0.07 6.66 -61.01
N ALA A 226 0.46 7.66 -60.30
CA ALA A 226 1.88 7.79 -59.99
C ALA A 226 2.30 7.02 -58.71
N ALA A 227 1.35 6.29 -58.10
CA ALA A 227 1.57 5.52 -56.87
C ALA A 227 1.80 4.01 -57.14
N LEU A 228 2.13 3.64 -58.38
CA LEU A 228 2.16 2.24 -58.85
C LEU A 228 3.57 1.63 -59.00
N ASP A 229 4.64 2.41 -58.86
CA ASP A 229 6.02 1.95 -58.71
C ASP A 229 6.59 2.14 -57.29
N GLY A 230 5.90 2.90 -56.45
CA GLY A 230 6.11 2.94 -54.99
C GLY A 230 7.12 3.96 -54.49
N ASP A 231 7.74 4.78 -55.36
CA ASP A 231 8.67 5.82 -54.92
C ASP A 231 8.54 7.15 -55.69
N ILE A 232 7.78 8.08 -55.11
CA ILE A 232 7.59 9.46 -55.61
C ILE A 232 8.80 10.37 -55.22
N ASN A 233 9.90 9.82 -54.69
CA ASN A 233 10.98 10.59 -54.05
C ASN A 233 12.40 10.32 -54.59
N HIS A 234 12.56 9.62 -55.72
CA HIS A 234 13.81 9.65 -56.49
C HIS A 234 14.06 11.04 -57.09
N THR A 235 14.58 11.98 -56.29
CA THR A 235 15.03 13.30 -56.76
C THR A 235 16.33 13.18 -57.56
N THR A 236 16.23 12.63 -58.77
CA THR A 236 17.33 12.59 -59.73
C THR A 236 17.48 13.94 -60.39
N ALA A 237 18.65 14.57 -60.20
CA ALA A 237 19.03 15.73 -61.02
C ALA A 237 19.82 15.24 -62.24
N ARG A 238 19.27 15.46 -63.43
CA ARG A 238 19.97 15.26 -64.70
C ARG A 238 20.72 16.55 -65.06
N ILE A 239 22.04 16.43 -65.17
CA ILE A 239 22.96 17.53 -65.49
C ILE A 239 23.37 17.37 -66.95
N SER A 240 22.85 18.24 -67.82
CA SER A 240 23.17 18.24 -69.25
C SER A 240 24.42 19.08 -69.52
N LEU A 241 25.45 18.43 -70.06
CA LEU A 241 26.74 19.06 -70.33
C LEU A 241 26.71 19.91 -71.61
N PRO A 242 27.47 21.02 -71.65
CA PRO A 242 27.53 21.89 -72.81
C PRO A 242 28.38 21.30 -73.94
N ASP A 243 28.06 21.68 -75.18
CA ASP A 243 28.64 21.07 -76.39
C ASP A 243 30.15 21.35 -76.57
N ASN A 244 30.70 22.34 -75.86
CA ASN A 244 32.11 22.76 -75.93
C ASN A 244 33.01 22.22 -74.80
N ILE A 245 32.53 21.25 -74.02
CA ILE A 245 33.33 20.53 -73.03
C ILE A 245 34.43 19.68 -73.73
N GLN A 246 35.59 19.51 -73.11
CA GLN A 246 36.78 18.85 -73.68
C GLN A 246 37.15 17.56 -72.93
N ASP A 247 38.03 16.75 -73.53
CA ASP A 247 38.71 15.65 -72.86
C ASP A 247 39.60 16.23 -71.72
N GLY A 248 39.47 15.70 -70.51
CA GLY A 248 40.20 16.15 -69.32
C GLY A 248 39.44 17.13 -68.41
N ASP A 249 38.34 17.74 -68.84
CA ASP A 249 37.54 18.67 -68.03
C ASP A 249 36.96 17.98 -66.78
N VAL A 250 36.88 18.68 -65.65
CA VAL A 250 36.28 18.17 -64.41
C VAL A 250 34.98 18.89 -64.09
N ILE A 251 33.92 18.11 -63.88
CA ILE A 251 32.60 18.58 -63.45
C ILE A 251 32.48 18.36 -61.95
N THR A 252 32.44 19.45 -61.19
CA THR A 252 32.19 19.47 -59.75
C THR A 252 30.70 19.69 -59.50
N VAL A 253 30.02 18.66 -59.00
CA VAL A 253 28.63 18.72 -58.56
C VAL A 253 28.58 18.84 -57.04
N LYS A 254 28.07 19.97 -56.56
CA LYS A 254 27.79 20.21 -55.14
C LYS A 254 26.31 20.06 -54.91
N TYR A 255 25.93 19.18 -53.98
CA TYR A 255 24.54 18.90 -53.66
C TYR A 255 24.39 18.68 -52.16
N GLY A 256 23.15 18.70 -51.66
CA GLY A 256 22.92 18.44 -50.23
C GLY A 256 23.19 19.64 -49.31
N PHE A 257 23.13 20.89 -49.79
CA PHE A 257 23.35 22.10 -48.94
C PHE A 257 22.08 22.95 -48.71
N GLY A 258 22.06 23.70 -47.59
CA GLY A 258 20.95 24.58 -47.16
C GLY A 258 21.40 26.00 -46.77
N PRO A 259 20.49 26.88 -46.31
CA PRO A 259 20.77 28.31 -46.15
C PRO A 259 21.45 28.69 -44.81
N SER A 260 22.70 29.14 -44.91
CA SER A 260 23.53 29.81 -43.87
C SER A 260 23.80 29.05 -42.56
N ALA A 261 25.05 29.13 -42.08
CA ALA A 261 25.51 28.45 -40.86
C ALA A 261 24.74 28.84 -39.57
N ALA A 262 24.09 30.02 -39.54
CA ALA A 262 23.27 30.45 -38.42
C ALA A 262 22.01 29.59 -38.23
N SER A 263 21.45 29.03 -39.32
CA SER A 263 20.30 28.13 -39.23
C SER A 263 20.68 26.75 -38.70
N LEU A 264 21.82 26.20 -39.13
CA LEU A 264 22.34 24.92 -38.64
C LEU A 264 22.59 24.94 -37.12
N ALA A 265 23.13 26.05 -36.61
CA ALA A 265 23.39 26.22 -35.18
C ALA A 265 22.12 26.32 -34.33
N ALA A 266 20.99 26.79 -34.90
CA ALA A 266 19.73 26.92 -34.19
C ALA A 266 18.96 25.60 -34.06
N THR A 267 19.17 24.65 -34.97
CA THR A 267 18.46 23.35 -35.01
C THR A 267 19.34 22.16 -34.63
N GLY A 268 20.63 22.37 -34.34
CA GLY A 268 21.57 21.30 -34.01
C GLY A 268 21.96 20.39 -35.19
N GLY A 269 21.67 20.80 -36.42
CA GLY A 269 21.89 19.99 -37.63
C GLY A 269 23.35 19.89 -38.06
N THR A 270 23.75 18.75 -38.60
CA THR A 270 25.08 18.56 -39.22
C THR A 270 25.08 19.01 -40.69
N ASP A 271 26.22 19.53 -41.16
CA ASP A 271 26.41 19.86 -42.57
C ASP A 271 26.61 18.59 -43.39
N THR A 272 25.69 18.32 -44.32
CA THR A 272 25.72 17.16 -45.22
C THR A 272 25.99 17.59 -46.68
N THR A 273 26.65 18.73 -46.89
CA THR A 273 27.07 19.18 -48.21
C THR A 273 28.01 18.15 -48.82
N ALA A 274 27.55 17.47 -49.88
CA ALA A 274 28.31 16.47 -50.61
C ALA A 274 28.82 17.05 -51.93
N TYR A 275 29.99 16.58 -52.35
CA TYR A 275 30.57 16.88 -53.66
C TYR A 275 30.80 15.57 -54.41
N LYS A 276 30.37 15.51 -55.67
CA LYS A 276 30.76 14.48 -56.65
C LYS A 276 31.55 15.16 -57.76
N TYR A 277 32.59 14.50 -58.23
CA TYR A 277 33.51 15.03 -59.23
C TYR A 277 33.56 14.03 -60.39
N PHE A 278 33.52 14.53 -61.62
CA PHE A 278 33.54 13.69 -62.82
C PHE A 278 34.56 14.23 -63.83
N LEU A 279 35.50 13.38 -64.23
CA LEU A 279 36.44 13.65 -65.32
C LEU A 279 35.76 13.32 -66.65
N VAL A 280 35.82 14.25 -67.61
CA VAL A 280 35.25 14.06 -68.94
C VAL A 280 36.28 13.40 -69.84
N HIS A 281 35.84 12.39 -70.58
CA HIS A 281 36.58 11.78 -71.65
C HIS A 281 35.86 12.01 -72.98
N LYS A 282 36.55 12.58 -73.97
CA LYS A 282 35.98 12.96 -75.27
C LYS A 282 36.85 12.43 -76.40
N ALA A 283 36.36 11.40 -77.07
CA ALA A 283 37.05 10.79 -78.19
C ALA A 283 37.05 11.72 -79.42
N ALA A 284 37.99 11.49 -80.34
CA ALA A 284 38.17 12.31 -81.54
C ALA A 284 36.99 12.25 -82.54
N ASP A 285 36.05 11.30 -82.37
CA ASP A 285 34.80 11.23 -83.12
C ASP A 285 33.65 12.07 -82.52
N GLY A 286 33.90 12.72 -81.38
CA GLY A 286 32.94 13.54 -80.64
C GLY A 286 32.09 12.78 -79.62
N SER A 287 32.25 11.46 -79.50
CA SER A 287 31.63 10.70 -78.41
C SER A 287 32.26 11.07 -77.06
N MET A 288 31.44 11.06 -76.01
CA MET A 288 31.84 11.42 -74.65
C MET A 288 31.47 10.31 -73.68
N THR A 289 32.32 10.13 -72.66
CA THR A 289 32.07 9.37 -71.43
C THR A 289 32.56 10.20 -70.25
N VAL A 290 32.17 9.84 -69.02
CA VAL A 290 32.73 10.46 -67.82
C VAL A 290 33.17 9.39 -66.82
N ASP A 291 34.22 9.71 -66.08
CA ASP A 291 34.73 8.90 -64.97
C ASP A 291 34.42 9.66 -63.68
N GLN A 292 33.68 9.05 -62.74
CA GLN A 292 33.55 9.64 -61.41
C GLN A 292 34.89 9.53 -60.69
N ILE A 293 35.44 10.65 -60.24
CA ILE A 293 36.78 10.77 -59.61
C ILE A 293 36.69 11.18 -58.13
N THR A 294 37.79 11.01 -57.39
CA THR A 294 37.83 11.27 -55.94
C THR A 294 37.65 12.74 -55.56
N SER A 295 38.28 13.67 -56.29
CA SER A 295 38.12 15.12 -56.09
C SER A 295 38.52 15.94 -57.32
N GLU A 296 38.26 17.25 -57.31
CA GLU A 296 38.72 18.17 -58.38
C GLU A 296 40.25 18.13 -58.58
N THR A 297 41.01 17.76 -57.54
CA THR A 297 42.47 17.63 -57.54
C THR A 297 42.99 16.19 -57.61
N ASP A 298 42.17 15.20 -57.27
CA ASP A 298 42.50 13.77 -57.36
C ASP A 298 41.59 13.12 -58.40
N LYS A 299 42.13 13.02 -59.61
CA LYS A 299 41.47 12.45 -60.79
C LYS A 299 41.44 10.92 -60.81
N THR A 300 41.77 10.23 -59.72
CA THR A 300 41.67 8.76 -59.64
C THR A 300 40.21 8.33 -59.87
N PRO A 301 39.91 7.51 -60.90
CA PRO A 301 38.55 7.05 -61.14
C PRO A 301 38.06 6.16 -60.00
N ILE A 302 37.05 6.63 -59.26
CA ILE A 302 36.22 5.79 -58.39
C ILE A 302 35.33 4.89 -59.26
N LYS A 303 34.83 5.41 -60.38
CA LYS A 303 33.93 4.68 -61.29
C LYS A 303 34.11 5.16 -62.73
N SER A 304 34.77 4.37 -63.55
CA SER A 304 35.13 4.74 -64.93
C SER A 304 34.11 4.31 -65.99
N GLY A 305 34.18 4.96 -67.15
CA GLY A 305 33.46 4.58 -68.37
C GLY A 305 31.96 4.81 -68.32
N LEU A 306 31.47 5.80 -67.56
CA LEU A 306 30.05 6.16 -67.56
C LEU A 306 29.70 6.78 -68.92
N THR A 307 28.97 6.03 -69.74
CA THR A 307 28.45 6.49 -71.04
C THR A 307 27.23 7.38 -70.85
N SER A 308 26.89 8.19 -71.86
CA SER A 308 25.70 9.02 -71.84
C SER A 308 24.44 8.17 -71.61
N THR A 309 23.56 8.60 -70.71
CA THR A 309 22.23 7.97 -70.51
C THR A 309 21.20 8.41 -71.56
N ASN A 310 21.55 9.29 -72.50
CA ASN A 310 20.63 9.85 -73.49
C ASN A 310 20.74 9.17 -74.86
N GLY A 311 19.62 9.17 -75.61
CA GLY A 311 19.51 8.57 -76.94
C GLY A 311 20.29 9.34 -78.02
N ALA A 312 20.44 8.71 -79.20
CA ALA A 312 21.23 9.23 -80.30
C ALA A 312 20.75 10.63 -80.78
N GLY A 313 21.51 11.67 -80.44
CA GLY A 313 21.29 13.06 -80.88
C GLY A 313 21.13 14.08 -79.75
N GLU A 314 21.08 13.65 -78.49
CA GLU A 314 20.92 14.53 -77.32
C GLU A 314 22.25 14.79 -76.58
N LYS A 315 22.29 15.87 -75.79
CA LYS A 315 23.50 16.27 -75.05
C LYS A 315 23.83 15.26 -73.95
N PHE A 316 25.11 15.12 -73.61
CA PHE A 316 25.54 14.18 -72.58
C PHE A 316 24.97 14.56 -71.21
N GLY A 317 24.22 13.66 -70.57
CA GLY A 317 23.69 13.82 -69.22
C GLY A 317 24.50 13.07 -68.14
N ILE A 318 24.67 13.68 -66.97
CA ILE A 318 25.07 13.01 -65.73
C ILE A 318 23.88 13.01 -64.78
N ASP A 319 23.45 11.83 -64.34
CA ASP A 319 22.37 11.67 -63.37
C ASP A 319 22.91 11.58 -61.94
N ILE A 320 22.37 12.43 -61.05
CA ILE A 320 22.68 12.42 -59.62
C ILE A 320 21.43 12.01 -58.86
N HIS A 321 21.38 10.73 -58.53
CA HIS A 321 20.37 10.13 -57.66
C HIS A 321 20.64 10.45 -56.18
N ASP A 322 19.62 10.22 -55.33
CA ASP A 322 19.71 10.13 -53.86
C ASP A 322 20.24 11.41 -53.17
N MET A 323 19.61 12.55 -53.43
CA MET A 323 20.01 13.83 -52.82
C MET A 323 19.49 14.00 -51.38
N PRO A 324 20.36 14.26 -50.37
CA PRO A 324 19.95 14.53 -49.00
C PRO A 324 19.11 15.82 -48.84
N THR A 325 17.99 15.77 -48.11
CA THR A 325 17.17 16.95 -47.74
C THR A 325 17.53 17.54 -46.36
N ALA A 326 17.15 18.80 -46.09
CA ALA A 326 17.31 19.51 -44.81
C ALA A 326 16.12 20.44 -44.58
N ASN A 327 15.94 20.82 -43.31
CA ASN A 327 14.91 21.74 -42.86
C ASN A 327 15.27 23.22 -43.01
N TYR A 328 14.36 23.99 -43.61
CA TYR A 328 14.22 25.43 -43.41
C TYR A 328 12.73 25.81 -43.52
N ASP A 329 12.22 26.60 -42.58
CA ASP A 329 10.84 27.12 -42.54
C ASP A 329 9.74 26.14 -42.99
N HIS A 330 9.67 24.98 -42.33
CA HIS A 330 8.60 23.95 -42.49
C HIS A 330 8.38 23.43 -43.92
N THR A 331 9.35 23.59 -44.82
CA THR A 331 9.40 22.87 -46.10
C THR A 331 10.83 22.35 -46.36
N HIS A 332 10.97 21.03 -46.46
CA HIS A 332 12.27 20.41 -46.68
C HIS A 332 12.83 20.80 -48.06
N SER A 333 13.92 21.58 -48.11
CA SER A 333 14.53 21.99 -49.38
C SER A 333 16.05 22.11 -49.31
N ARG A 334 16.73 21.62 -50.35
CA ARG A 334 18.20 21.74 -50.53
C ARG A 334 18.57 22.07 -51.96
N GLY A 335 19.75 22.68 -52.10
CA GLY A 335 20.31 23.10 -53.38
C GLY A 335 21.16 22.02 -54.06
N ILE A 336 21.10 21.97 -55.39
CA ILE A 336 22.21 21.53 -56.25
C ILE A 336 22.85 22.73 -56.96
N GLU A 337 24.17 22.71 -57.05
CA GLU A 337 25.03 23.64 -57.78
C GLU A 337 26.04 22.83 -58.60
N VAL A 338 26.20 23.15 -59.89
CA VAL A 338 27.17 22.49 -60.77
C VAL A 338 28.16 23.52 -61.29
N LYS A 339 29.44 23.20 -61.16
CA LYS A 339 30.58 23.94 -61.72
C LYS A 339 31.33 23.00 -62.66
N ILE A 340 31.72 23.48 -63.83
CA ILE A 340 32.73 22.79 -64.66
C ILE A 340 34.03 23.58 -64.60
N THR A 341 35.13 22.87 -64.43
CA THR A 341 36.51 23.36 -64.41
C THR A 341 37.27 22.65 -65.51
N GLY A 342 37.74 23.39 -66.51
CA GLY A 342 38.63 22.84 -67.55
C GLY A 342 40.01 22.53 -66.99
N GLU A 343 40.80 21.72 -67.71
CA GLU A 343 42.21 21.44 -67.36
C GLU A 343 43.15 22.65 -67.44
N ASP A 344 42.61 23.81 -67.81
CA ASP A 344 43.28 25.09 -68.02
C ASP A 344 42.96 26.15 -66.93
N ASP A 345 42.37 25.72 -65.80
CA ASP A 345 41.83 26.55 -64.72
C ASP A 345 40.65 27.48 -65.14
N SER A 346 40.10 27.35 -66.35
CA SER A 346 38.86 28.04 -66.72
C SER A 346 37.65 27.39 -66.04
N SER A 347 36.75 28.18 -65.44
CA SER A 347 35.56 27.61 -64.80
C SER A 347 34.31 28.49 -64.84
N MET A 348 33.15 27.83 -64.93
CA MET A 348 31.81 28.43 -64.87
C MET A 348 30.85 27.51 -64.11
N GLY A 349 29.91 28.07 -63.34
CA GLY A 349 28.94 27.30 -62.56
C GLY A 349 27.60 28.00 -62.38
N MET A 350 26.52 27.20 -62.20
CA MET A 350 25.13 27.68 -62.12
C MET A 350 24.69 28.08 -60.71
N ASN A 351 23.75 29.03 -60.64
CA ASN A 351 23.03 29.36 -59.40
C ASN A 351 22.27 28.14 -58.87
N SER A 352 22.20 28.01 -57.54
CA SER A 352 21.58 26.88 -56.86
C SER A 352 20.10 26.68 -57.22
N ARG A 353 19.70 25.46 -57.61
CA ARG A 353 18.29 25.05 -57.77
C ARG A 353 17.82 24.19 -56.58
N TYR A 354 16.59 24.40 -56.14
CA TYR A 354 15.99 23.74 -54.97
C TYR A 354 14.74 22.93 -55.34
N ILE A 355 14.46 21.86 -54.58
CA ILE A 355 13.21 21.06 -54.61
C ILE A 355 12.57 21.10 -53.22
N SER A 356 11.25 20.99 -53.13
CA SER A 356 10.48 20.84 -51.87
C SER A 356 9.81 19.47 -51.77
N ARG A 357 9.95 18.75 -50.63
CA ARG A 357 9.25 17.48 -50.34
C ARG A 357 8.08 17.69 -49.36
N GLU A 358 6.96 16.99 -49.53
CA GLU A 358 5.91 16.87 -48.49
C GLU A 358 6.48 16.13 -47.27
N SER A 359 6.08 16.49 -46.05
CA SER A 359 6.60 15.87 -44.80
C SER A 359 6.06 14.44 -44.60
N MET A 360 6.87 13.53 -44.06
CA MET A 360 6.36 12.24 -43.59
C MET A 360 5.28 12.43 -42.51
N GLN A 361 4.38 11.45 -42.40
CA GLN A 361 3.35 11.39 -41.37
C GLN A 361 3.77 10.39 -40.30
N ALA A 362 3.49 10.69 -39.05
CA ALA A 362 3.81 9.80 -37.94
C ALA A 362 3.02 8.48 -38.01
N PRO A 363 3.60 7.35 -37.59
CA PRO A 363 2.85 6.13 -37.31
C PRO A 363 1.79 6.38 -36.23
N THR A 364 0.65 5.71 -36.32
CA THR A 364 -0.37 5.74 -35.26
C THR A 364 -0.31 4.44 -34.46
N VAL A 365 -0.09 4.57 -33.15
CA VAL A 365 -0.11 3.44 -32.21
C VAL A 365 -1.54 3.20 -31.75
N MET A 366 -2.01 1.96 -31.86
CA MET A 366 -3.30 1.50 -31.33
C MET A 366 -3.05 0.34 -30.36
N PHE A 367 -3.86 0.16 -29.35
CA PHE A 367 -3.85 -1.06 -28.54
C PHE A 367 -4.94 -2.03 -29.03
N VAL A 368 -4.61 -3.31 -29.10
CA VAL A 368 -5.50 -4.38 -29.57
C VAL A 368 -5.76 -5.36 -28.44
N GLU A 369 -7.04 -5.56 -28.14
CA GLU A 369 -7.50 -6.56 -27.18
C GLU A 369 -8.61 -7.41 -27.80
N GLY A 370 -8.37 -8.72 -27.86
CA GLY A 370 -9.14 -9.67 -28.67
C GLY A 370 -9.35 -9.18 -30.11
N SER A 371 -10.60 -8.83 -30.45
CA SER A 371 -10.99 -8.34 -31.78
C SER A 371 -11.29 -6.84 -31.82
N LYS A 372 -10.86 -6.06 -30.82
CA LYS A 372 -11.13 -4.61 -30.70
C LYS A 372 -9.83 -3.82 -30.76
N GLU A 373 -9.86 -2.69 -31.47
CA GLU A 373 -8.79 -1.70 -31.49
C GLU A 373 -9.21 -0.48 -30.65
N PHE A 374 -8.27 0.09 -29.90
CA PHE A 374 -8.49 1.24 -29.02
C PHE A 374 -7.50 2.36 -29.33
N ASP A 375 -8.02 3.58 -29.45
CA ASP A 375 -7.26 4.79 -29.77
C ASP A 375 -6.78 5.47 -28.47
N PRO A 376 -5.46 5.55 -28.22
CA PRO A 376 -4.90 6.14 -27.02
C PRO A 376 -5.04 7.68 -26.94
N ALA A 377 -5.41 8.37 -28.03
CA ALA A 377 -5.57 9.83 -28.03
C ALA A 377 -6.82 10.33 -27.27
N ILE A 378 -7.73 9.43 -26.88
CA ILE A 378 -9.02 9.79 -26.24
C ILE A 378 -9.07 9.26 -24.80
N VAL A 379 -8.67 10.11 -23.86
CA VAL A 379 -8.71 9.81 -22.42
C VAL A 379 -10.17 9.83 -21.91
N GLY A 380 -10.74 8.68 -21.56
CA GLY A 380 -12.12 8.63 -21.04
C GLY A 380 -12.67 7.26 -20.65
N ASN A 381 -13.52 7.22 -19.62
CA ASN A 381 -14.06 6.00 -19.00
C ASN A 381 -15.29 5.42 -19.76
N GLY A 382 -15.10 5.03 -21.02
CA GLY A 382 -15.98 4.12 -21.76
C GLY A 382 -17.49 4.43 -21.80
N GLY A 383 -17.87 5.71 -21.94
CA GLY A 383 -19.25 6.14 -22.19
C GLY A 383 -19.65 6.03 -23.68
N PRO A 384 -20.95 6.19 -24.02
CA PRO A 384 -21.41 6.11 -25.41
C PRO A 384 -20.78 7.22 -26.26
N GLY A 385 -19.81 6.86 -27.11
CA GLY A 385 -19.05 7.80 -27.93
C GLY A 385 -17.58 8.01 -27.52
N SER A 386 -17.07 7.35 -26.47
CA SER A 386 -15.64 7.32 -26.15
C SER A 386 -15.01 5.98 -26.49
N ILE A 387 -13.77 5.97 -26.99
CA ILE A 387 -13.10 4.80 -27.59
C ILE A 387 -11.94 4.24 -26.74
N GLY A 388 -11.84 4.62 -25.46
CA GLY A 388 -10.80 4.14 -24.53
C GLY A 388 -11.09 2.74 -23.95
N MET A 389 -10.04 2.02 -23.55
CA MET A 389 -10.17 0.73 -22.84
C MET A 389 -10.69 0.93 -21.42
N LYS A 390 -11.71 0.17 -21.04
CA LYS A 390 -12.09 -0.01 -19.63
C LYS A 390 -11.41 -1.25 -19.05
N MET A 391 -11.12 -1.21 -17.75
CA MET A 391 -10.63 -2.37 -16.98
C MET A 391 -11.52 -3.63 -17.12
N GLU A 392 -12.82 -3.49 -17.37
CA GLU A 392 -13.73 -4.62 -17.57
C GLU A 392 -13.50 -5.39 -18.88
N TYR A 393 -12.78 -4.81 -19.86
CA TYR A 393 -12.44 -5.50 -21.12
C TYR A 393 -11.09 -6.22 -21.07
N ALA A 394 -10.13 -5.72 -20.28
CA ALA A 394 -8.81 -6.35 -20.09
C ALA A 394 -8.84 -7.57 -19.13
N GLY A 395 -10.01 -7.92 -18.58
CA GLY A 395 -10.19 -9.08 -17.68
C GLY A 395 -11.07 -10.19 -18.25
N LEU A 396 -11.33 -10.21 -19.57
CA LEU A 396 -12.25 -11.16 -20.21
C LEU A 396 -11.57 -12.40 -20.80
N ASP A 397 -10.28 -12.32 -21.08
CA ASP A 397 -9.43 -13.41 -21.59
C ASP A 397 -8.61 -14.10 -20.47
N GLY A 398 -8.34 -13.36 -19.39
CA GLY A 398 -7.69 -13.85 -18.17
C GLY A 398 -6.21 -13.49 -18.03
N ASP A 399 -5.64 -12.70 -18.94
CA ASP A 399 -4.22 -12.38 -18.95
C ASP A 399 -3.93 -10.89 -19.20
N ILE A 400 -3.87 -10.11 -18.13
CA ILE A 400 -3.52 -8.68 -18.17
C ILE A 400 -2.05 -8.42 -18.60
N HIS A 401 -1.25 -9.44 -18.90
CA HIS A 401 0.19 -9.27 -19.17
C HIS A 401 0.54 -9.17 -20.67
N HIS A 402 -0.40 -9.41 -21.59
CA HIS A 402 -0.11 -9.59 -23.03
C HIS A 402 -1.01 -8.78 -23.98
N THR A 403 -1.22 -7.48 -23.73
CA THR A 403 -1.84 -6.61 -24.75
C THR A 403 -0.87 -6.40 -25.93
N THR A 404 -1.42 -6.35 -27.15
CA THR A 404 -0.65 -6.11 -28.38
C THR A 404 -0.76 -4.64 -28.80
N ALA A 405 0.36 -3.98 -29.08
CA ALA A 405 0.32 -2.66 -29.76
C ALA A 405 0.38 -2.86 -31.26
N ARG A 406 -0.63 -2.36 -31.96
CA ARG A 406 -0.69 -2.29 -33.42
C ARG A 406 -0.17 -0.94 -33.88
N ILE A 407 1.02 -0.97 -34.48
CA ILE A 407 1.67 0.19 -35.08
C ILE A 407 1.20 0.28 -36.53
N LYS A 408 0.25 1.18 -36.82
CA LYS A 408 -0.21 1.41 -38.19
C LYS A 408 0.78 2.35 -38.90
N LEU A 409 1.25 1.92 -40.06
CA LEU A 409 2.15 2.70 -40.90
C LEU A 409 1.38 3.86 -41.56
N PRO A 410 2.05 5.01 -41.81
CA PRO A 410 1.48 6.09 -42.60
C PRO A 410 1.25 5.67 -44.05
N SER A 411 0.58 6.51 -44.84
CA SER A 411 0.39 6.24 -46.29
C SER A 411 1.65 6.44 -47.15
N ILE A 412 2.73 6.98 -46.56
CA ILE A 412 3.97 7.34 -47.26
C ILE A 412 5.16 6.76 -46.46
N PHE A 413 5.71 5.65 -46.94
CA PHE A 413 6.93 4.96 -46.47
C PHE A 413 7.50 4.10 -47.60
N SER A 414 8.81 3.86 -47.56
CA SER A 414 9.59 3.15 -48.59
C SER A 414 10.10 1.78 -48.13
N ASP A 415 10.58 0.97 -49.07
CA ASP A 415 11.33 -0.26 -48.77
C ASP A 415 12.67 0.09 -48.08
N GLY A 416 13.02 -0.65 -47.04
CA GLY A 416 14.20 -0.43 -46.19
C GLY A 416 13.98 0.47 -44.98
N ASP A 417 12.92 1.29 -44.92
CA ASP A 417 12.67 2.25 -43.83
C ASP A 417 12.73 1.61 -42.44
N LYS A 418 13.27 2.33 -41.46
CA LYS A 418 13.43 1.82 -40.08
C LYS A 418 12.28 2.27 -39.20
N LEU A 419 11.36 1.36 -38.89
CA LEU A 419 10.38 1.55 -37.82
C LEU A 419 11.05 1.25 -36.47
N THR A 420 11.24 2.28 -35.66
CA THR A 420 11.69 2.16 -34.27
C THR A 420 10.48 2.24 -33.34
N VAL A 421 10.26 1.22 -32.53
CA VAL A 421 9.23 1.16 -31.49
C VAL A 421 9.92 1.25 -30.13
N ALA A 422 9.77 2.39 -29.48
CA ALA A 422 10.28 2.62 -28.13
C ALA A 422 9.17 2.34 -27.11
N ILE A 423 9.49 1.50 -26.12
CA ILE A 423 8.59 1.09 -25.04
C ILE A 423 9.18 1.62 -23.74
N THR A 424 8.44 2.49 -23.06
CA THR A 424 8.82 3.07 -21.76
C THR A 424 7.86 2.55 -20.69
N ASP A 425 8.31 1.55 -19.95
CA ASP A 425 7.71 1.12 -18.69
C ASP A 425 8.24 1.98 -17.54
N TYR A 426 7.41 2.89 -17.04
CA TYR A 426 7.80 3.81 -15.98
C TYR A 426 8.06 3.09 -14.63
N ASN A 427 7.57 1.86 -14.47
CA ASN A 427 7.54 1.16 -13.18
C ASN A 427 8.88 0.45 -12.91
N LYS A 428 9.51 -0.12 -13.94
CA LYS A 428 10.92 -0.52 -13.89
C LYS A 428 11.83 0.66 -13.52
N ILE A 429 11.60 1.84 -14.12
CA ILE A 429 12.36 3.06 -13.80
C ILE A 429 12.13 3.51 -12.35
N TYR A 430 10.90 3.43 -11.83
CA TYR A 430 10.62 3.73 -10.43
C TYR A 430 11.25 2.72 -9.47
N ALA A 431 11.25 1.42 -9.79
CA ALA A 431 11.90 0.39 -8.98
C ALA A 431 13.43 0.55 -8.92
N ASP A 432 14.05 0.91 -10.05
CA ASP A 432 15.51 1.08 -10.15
C ASP A 432 16.02 2.41 -9.55
N THR A 433 15.15 3.43 -9.39
CA THR A 433 15.58 4.79 -8.98
C THR A 433 14.93 5.36 -7.70
N GLY A 434 13.79 4.83 -7.27
CA GLY A 434 13.10 5.26 -6.04
C GLY A 434 12.44 6.66 -6.08
N VAL A 435 12.39 7.33 -7.23
CA VAL A 435 11.88 8.71 -7.35
C VAL A 435 10.36 8.73 -7.53
N VAL A 436 9.59 9.01 -6.48
CA VAL A 436 8.11 8.90 -6.46
C VAL A 436 7.35 10.06 -7.14
N LYS A 437 7.94 10.71 -8.14
CA LYS A 437 7.32 11.82 -8.89
C LYS A 437 7.67 11.69 -10.37
N TYR A 438 6.70 11.91 -11.26
CA TYR A 438 6.98 12.10 -12.70
C TYR A 438 8.08 13.17 -12.89
N PRO A 439 9.19 12.85 -13.56
CA PRO A 439 10.12 13.85 -14.04
C PRO A 439 9.42 14.72 -15.08
N ASP A 440 9.73 16.02 -15.10
CA ASP A 440 9.21 16.93 -16.14
C ASP A 440 9.90 16.68 -17.52
N ASP A 441 10.99 15.89 -17.53
CA ASP A 441 11.74 15.46 -18.71
C ASP A 441 11.42 14.01 -19.11
N ASN A 442 11.29 13.73 -20.41
CA ASN A 442 10.93 12.41 -20.92
C ASN A 442 12.01 11.35 -20.62
N PRO A 443 11.74 10.31 -19.80
CA PRO A 443 12.76 9.33 -19.43
C PRO A 443 13.11 8.39 -20.59
N ALA A 444 14.30 7.79 -20.51
CA ALA A 444 14.77 6.85 -21.53
C ALA A 444 13.88 5.57 -21.57
N PRO A 445 13.61 5.01 -22.77
CA PRO A 445 12.78 3.82 -22.91
C PRO A 445 13.42 2.58 -22.26
N THR A 446 12.57 1.71 -21.72
CA THR A 446 13.00 0.47 -21.03
C THR A 446 13.23 -0.69 -21.99
N ALA A 447 12.66 -0.63 -23.20
CA ALA A 447 13.00 -1.46 -24.34
C ALA A 447 12.86 -0.66 -25.64
N VAL A 448 13.70 -0.96 -26.63
CA VAL A 448 13.58 -0.41 -27.99
C VAL A 448 13.67 -1.60 -28.94
N LYS A 449 12.70 -1.69 -29.85
CA LYS A 449 12.69 -2.67 -30.96
C LYS A 449 12.80 -1.89 -32.27
N THR A 450 13.68 -2.34 -33.15
CA THR A 450 13.91 -1.71 -34.46
C THR A 450 13.54 -2.70 -35.54
N PHE A 451 12.76 -2.28 -36.52
CA PHE A 451 12.29 -3.10 -37.62
C PHE A 451 12.63 -2.43 -38.95
N VAL A 452 13.22 -3.18 -39.88
CA VAL A 452 13.37 -2.78 -41.27
C VAL A 452 12.06 -3.13 -41.99
N ILE A 453 11.41 -2.15 -42.59
CA ILE A 453 10.18 -2.33 -43.37
C ILE A 453 10.57 -2.85 -44.74
N HIS A 454 9.98 -3.97 -45.15
CA HIS A 454 10.13 -4.53 -46.49
C HIS A 454 8.83 -4.40 -47.28
N LYS A 455 8.88 -3.78 -48.46
CA LYS A 455 7.72 -3.50 -49.32
C LYS A 455 7.93 -4.14 -50.70
N ALA A 456 7.29 -5.28 -50.92
CA ALA A 456 7.36 -5.98 -52.20
C ALA A 456 6.58 -5.24 -53.30
N ALA A 457 6.98 -5.46 -54.55
CA ALA A 457 6.38 -4.82 -55.73
C ALA A 457 4.90 -5.19 -56.00
N ASP A 458 4.35 -6.17 -55.29
CA ASP A 458 2.91 -6.52 -55.31
C ASP A 458 2.11 -5.79 -54.21
N GLY A 459 2.76 -4.94 -53.42
CA GLY A 459 2.17 -4.22 -52.29
C GLY A 459 2.16 -4.99 -50.97
N THR A 460 2.76 -6.18 -50.90
CA THR A 460 2.95 -6.92 -49.64
C THR A 460 3.98 -6.22 -48.76
N VAL A 461 3.68 -6.10 -47.46
CA VAL A 461 4.59 -5.53 -46.46
C VAL A 461 4.99 -6.60 -45.44
N THR A 462 6.29 -6.70 -45.17
CA THR A 462 6.88 -7.52 -44.09
C THR A 462 7.87 -6.67 -43.28
N PHE A 463 8.31 -7.18 -42.14
CA PHE A 463 9.26 -6.50 -41.27
C PHE A 463 10.36 -7.45 -40.82
N ASP A 464 11.60 -6.96 -40.78
CA ASP A 464 12.75 -7.66 -40.21
C ASP A 464 13.16 -6.95 -38.92
N GLU A 465 12.97 -7.57 -37.76
CA GLU A 465 13.47 -7.05 -36.48
C GLU A 465 15.00 -7.14 -36.45
N VAL A 466 15.66 -6.04 -36.10
CA VAL A 466 17.14 -5.91 -36.05
C VAL A 466 17.62 -5.50 -34.66
N ASP A 467 18.85 -5.88 -34.33
CA ASP A 467 19.52 -5.47 -33.10
C ASP A 467 20.08 -4.03 -33.18
N ALA A 468 20.75 -3.58 -32.11
CA ALA A 468 21.37 -2.26 -32.05
C ALA A 468 22.56 -2.06 -33.03
N SER A 469 23.11 -3.14 -33.57
CA SER A 469 24.17 -3.14 -34.59
C SER A 469 23.58 -3.08 -36.02
N GLY A 470 22.31 -3.48 -36.18
CA GLY A 470 21.61 -3.60 -37.44
C GLY A 470 21.53 -5.02 -38.00
N ASP A 471 21.96 -6.03 -37.23
CA ASP A 471 21.87 -7.43 -37.62
C ASP A 471 20.45 -7.97 -37.38
N VAL A 472 19.91 -8.74 -38.34
CA VAL A 472 18.54 -9.27 -38.27
C VAL A 472 18.41 -10.35 -37.19
N ILE A 473 17.52 -10.10 -36.22
CA ILE A 473 17.18 -11.04 -35.14
C ILE A 473 15.90 -11.83 -35.45
N HIS A 474 14.92 -11.25 -36.15
CA HIS A 474 13.73 -11.97 -36.65
C HIS A 474 13.33 -11.47 -38.04
N ALA A 475 13.50 -12.30 -39.07
CA ALA A 475 13.19 -11.95 -40.46
C ALA A 475 11.74 -12.32 -40.87
N GLY A 476 11.15 -11.54 -41.77
CA GLY A 476 9.91 -11.89 -42.49
C GLY A 476 8.63 -11.83 -41.65
N ILE A 477 8.57 -10.97 -40.64
CA ILE A 477 7.38 -10.75 -39.82
C ILE A 477 6.27 -10.19 -40.73
N PRO A 478 5.11 -10.87 -40.87
CA PRO A 478 4.05 -10.41 -41.76
C PRO A 478 3.34 -9.19 -41.18
N SER A 479 3.04 -8.22 -42.04
CA SER A 479 2.17 -7.10 -41.66
C SER A 479 0.71 -7.51 -41.49
N VAL A 480 0.00 -6.80 -40.61
CA VAL A 480 -1.45 -6.86 -40.53
C VAL A 480 -2.04 -6.01 -41.65
N ASN A 481 -2.79 -6.65 -42.56
CA ASN A 481 -3.49 -6.02 -43.69
C ASN A 481 -2.61 -5.14 -44.61
N ASN A 482 -1.31 -5.45 -44.76
CA ASN A 482 -0.34 -4.67 -45.54
C ASN A 482 -0.11 -3.22 -45.05
N SER A 483 -0.52 -2.88 -43.83
CA SER A 483 -0.44 -1.49 -43.33
C SER A 483 -0.13 -1.34 -41.83
N ALA A 484 0.16 -2.42 -41.10
CA ALA A 484 0.50 -2.33 -39.68
C ALA A 484 1.41 -3.47 -39.20
N LEU A 485 2.11 -3.24 -38.09
CA LEU A 485 2.88 -4.24 -37.34
C LEU A 485 2.22 -4.45 -35.96
N ASP A 486 2.02 -5.69 -35.56
CA ASP A 486 1.60 -6.04 -34.20
C ASP A 486 2.83 -6.37 -33.36
N VAL A 487 3.03 -5.63 -32.27
CA VAL A 487 4.11 -5.83 -31.29
C VAL A 487 3.50 -6.42 -30.01
N SER A 488 3.82 -7.68 -29.75
CA SER A 488 3.38 -8.44 -28.58
C SER A 488 4.26 -8.22 -27.34
N GLU A 489 3.90 -8.86 -26.22
CA GLU A 489 4.65 -8.82 -24.95
C GLU A 489 4.71 -7.44 -24.26
N ILE A 490 3.77 -6.54 -24.58
CA ILE A 490 3.68 -5.23 -23.93
C ILE A 490 2.98 -5.40 -22.59
N THR A 491 3.79 -5.42 -21.53
CA THR A 491 3.36 -5.85 -20.22
C THR A 491 2.60 -4.75 -19.47
N LEU A 492 1.40 -5.08 -18.99
CA LEU A 492 0.62 -4.23 -18.07
C LEU A 492 0.69 -4.80 -16.63
N TYR A 493 1.83 -4.53 -15.98
CA TYR A 493 2.01 -4.46 -14.53
C TYR A 493 0.85 -3.88 -13.67
N SER A 494 0.79 -4.18 -12.36
CA SER A 494 0.11 -3.33 -11.38
C SER A 494 0.73 -3.48 -9.97
N ARG A 495 0.95 -2.37 -9.23
CA ARG A 495 0.81 -2.31 -7.75
C ARG A 495 0.88 -0.90 -7.13
N ASP A 496 0.52 -0.87 -5.85
CA ASP A 496 0.50 0.22 -4.84
C ASP A 496 1.92 0.50 -4.26
N GLU A 497 2.25 1.46 -3.37
CA GLU A 497 1.56 2.10 -2.23
C GLU A 497 1.53 3.65 -2.27
N THR A 498 1.80 4.30 -3.40
CA THR A 498 1.81 5.77 -3.51
C THR A 498 0.98 6.33 -4.68
N GLY A 499 0.32 5.42 -5.41
CA GLY A 499 -0.56 5.70 -6.53
C GLY A 499 0.17 5.92 -7.86
N PHE A 500 -0.08 5.04 -8.83
CA PHE A 500 -0.51 5.35 -10.20
C PHE A 500 -0.71 4.01 -10.95
N VAL A 501 -1.66 3.97 -11.88
CA VAL A 501 -1.82 2.80 -12.77
C VAL A 501 -0.65 2.78 -13.76
N HIS A 502 -0.16 1.61 -14.13
CA HIS A 502 0.99 1.51 -15.04
C HIS A 502 0.73 2.24 -16.35
N ALA A 503 1.56 3.26 -16.62
CA ALA A 503 1.69 3.84 -17.92
C ALA A 503 2.81 3.10 -18.65
N THR A 504 2.47 2.31 -19.67
CA THR A 504 3.43 1.85 -20.66
C THR A 504 3.29 2.75 -21.87
N ARG A 505 4.21 3.70 -22.04
CA ARG A 505 4.22 4.57 -23.21
C ARG A 505 4.86 3.80 -24.36
N VAL A 506 4.15 3.72 -25.47
CA VAL A 506 4.67 3.18 -26.73
C VAL A 506 4.74 4.34 -27.71
N ASP A 507 5.96 4.70 -28.07
CA ASP A 507 6.26 5.66 -29.13
C ASP A 507 6.71 4.90 -30.37
N ALA A 508 6.15 5.26 -31.53
CA ALA A 508 6.58 4.73 -32.81
C ALA A 508 7.13 5.86 -33.68
N THR A 509 8.34 5.65 -34.19
CA THR A 509 9.04 6.56 -35.08
C THR A 509 9.45 5.80 -36.32
N ILE A 510 9.09 6.28 -37.51
CA ILE A 510 9.74 5.82 -38.74
C ILE A 510 10.86 6.79 -39.08
N THR A 511 12.05 6.22 -39.19
CA THR A 511 13.28 6.86 -39.65
C THR A 511 13.57 6.35 -41.06
N ASP A 512 13.73 7.29 -41.99
CA ASP A 512 14.17 7.02 -43.37
C ASP A 512 15.48 6.20 -43.34
N HIS A 513 15.53 5.08 -44.06
CA HIS A 513 16.70 4.18 -43.99
C HIS A 513 18.00 4.82 -44.49
N LEU A 514 17.89 5.87 -45.33
CA LEU A 514 19.01 6.66 -45.82
C LEU A 514 19.56 7.64 -44.76
N ASN A 515 18.88 7.75 -43.60
CA ASN A 515 19.30 8.48 -42.39
C ASN A 515 19.59 9.97 -42.63
N LEU A 516 18.67 10.65 -43.33
CA LEU A 516 18.83 12.01 -43.85
C LEU A 516 18.29 13.11 -42.91
N ASN A 517 18.99 13.33 -41.79
CA ASN A 517 18.86 14.52 -40.91
C ASN A 517 17.43 15.09 -40.68
N GLY A 518 16.53 14.29 -40.11
CA GLY A 518 15.33 14.81 -39.42
C GLY A 518 14.03 14.84 -40.21
N ASN A 519 13.81 13.88 -41.12
CA ASN A 519 12.45 13.52 -41.58
C ASN A 519 11.82 12.40 -40.70
N ASP A 520 12.34 12.23 -39.48
CA ASP A 520 11.79 11.32 -38.48
C ASP A 520 10.41 11.78 -38.06
N SER A 521 9.40 10.93 -38.27
CA SER A 521 8.03 11.20 -37.85
C SER A 521 7.68 10.31 -36.66
N ALA A 522 7.76 10.88 -35.46
CA ALA A 522 7.36 10.24 -34.21
C ALA A 522 5.87 10.50 -33.91
N SER A 523 5.20 9.55 -33.24
CA SER A 523 3.81 9.73 -32.81
C SER A 523 3.67 10.92 -31.82
N ASP A 524 3.00 11.98 -32.26
CA ASP A 524 2.90 13.29 -31.58
C ASP A 524 2.07 13.30 -30.26
N ILE A 525 1.62 12.13 -29.79
CA ILE A 525 0.72 11.98 -28.64
C ILE A 525 1.36 11.03 -27.63
N ALA A 526 1.57 11.53 -26.41
CA ALA A 526 1.99 10.70 -25.28
C ALA A 526 0.82 9.80 -24.85
N ASN A 527 0.89 8.54 -25.28
CA ASN A 527 -0.19 7.56 -25.13
C ASN A 527 -0.25 7.02 -23.70
N TYR A 528 -1.10 7.61 -22.85
CA TYR A 528 -1.34 7.21 -21.46
C TYR A 528 -2.70 6.52 -21.31
N VAL A 529 -2.72 5.32 -20.72
CA VAL A 529 -3.94 4.47 -20.70
C VAL A 529 -4.91 4.83 -19.55
N PHE A 530 -4.46 5.42 -18.43
CA PHE A 530 -5.32 5.63 -17.26
C PHE A 530 -5.12 6.95 -16.49
N ARG A 531 -6.25 7.64 -16.23
CA ARG A 531 -6.43 8.57 -15.10
C ARG A 531 -7.84 8.41 -14.54
N GLU A 532 -7.98 7.60 -13.50
CA GLU A 532 -9.08 7.74 -12.55
C GLU A 532 -8.51 8.28 -11.24
N THR A 533 -9.10 9.37 -10.74
CA THR A 533 -8.89 9.77 -9.35
C THR A 533 -9.62 8.75 -8.48
N VAL A 534 -8.90 7.75 -7.98
CA VAL A 534 -9.41 6.88 -6.91
C VAL A 534 -9.45 7.70 -5.62
N ASN A 535 -10.43 8.59 -5.54
CA ASN A 535 -11.05 8.87 -4.26
C ASN A 535 -11.57 7.52 -3.78
N VAL A 536 -11.06 7.03 -2.64
CA VAL A 536 -11.63 5.85 -2.00
C VAL A 536 -13.13 6.12 -1.84
N LYS A 537 -13.97 5.34 -2.54
CA LYS A 537 -15.42 5.38 -2.34
C LYS A 537 -15.70 5.10 -0.88
N ASP A 538 -16.83 5.58 -0.37
CA ASP A 538 -17.16 5.37 1.04
C ASP A 538 -17.11 3.88 1.37
N VAL A 539 -16.05 3.47 2.08
CA VAL A 539 -15.99 2.15 2.67
C VAL A 539 -17.09 2.10 3.71
N THR A 540 -17.89 1.05 3.64
CA THR A 540 -19.09 0.91 4.45
C THR A 540 -19.15 -0.50 4.97
N ILE A 541 -19.40 -0.63 6.26
CA ILE A 541 -19.94 -1.86 6.85
C ILE A 541 -21.43 -1.81 6.51
N THR A 542 -21.89 -2.73 5.67
CA THR A 542 -23.30 -2.76 5.22
C THR A 542 -24.16 -3.62 6.13
N THR A 543 -23.56 -4.68 6.69
CA THR A 543 -24.22 -5.68 7.53
C THR A 543 -23.20 -6.19 8.53
N VAL A 544 -23.61 -6.38 9.77
CA VAL A 544 -22.98 -7.32 10.70
C VAL A 544 -23.91 -8.52 10.78
N HIS A 545 -23.40 -9.72 10.52
CA HIS A 545 -24.20 -10.94 10.43
C HIS A 545 -23.83 -11.90 11.56
N ASP A 546 -24.85 -12.33 12.28
CA ASP A 546 -24.83 -13.30 13.36
C ASP A 546 -25.14 -14.69 12.78
N ASP A 547 -24.20 -15.63 12.91
CA ASP A 547 -24.43 -17.05 12.58
C ASP A 547 -24.36 -18.00 13.80
N PHE A 548 -24.47 -17.45 15.02
CA PHE A 548 -24.47 -18.14 16.29
C PHE A 548 -25.88 -18.17 16.93
N GLY A 549 -26.00 -18.79 18.11
CA GLY A 549 -27.20 -18.66 18.94
C GLY A 549 -28.50 -19.26 18.37
N SER A 550 -29.62 -18.74 18.87
CA SER A 550 -30.97 -19.10 18.42
C SER A 550 -31.64 -18.03 17.54
N VAL A 551 -31.13 -16.79 17.54
CA VAL A 551 -31.59 -15.67 16.70
C VAL A 551 -30.47 -15.26 15.73
N THR A 552 -30.24 -16.09 14.71
CA THR A 552 -29.31 -15.77 13.61
C THR A 552 -29.87 -14.74 12.64
N GLY A 553 -29.00 -13.93 12.02
CA GLY A 553 -29.37 -13.01 10.95
C GLY A 553 -28.56 -11.71 10.90
N ASP A 554 -29.12 -10.69 10.25
CA ASP A 554 -28.47 -9.40 10.07
C ASP A 554 -28.72 -8.50 11.30
N VAL A 555 -27.66 -8.23 12.06
CA VAL A 555 -27.65 -7.34 13.23
C VAL A 555 -27.70 -5.89 12.75
N SER A 556 -28.79 -5.18 13.06
CA SER A 556 -28.90 -3.75 12.76
C SER A 556 -27.86 -2.92 13.52
N LYS A 557 -27.47 -1.78 12.97
CA LYS A 557 -26.64 -0.82 13.70
C LYS A 557 -27.31 -0.43 15.03
N ASP A 558 -26.50 -0.35 16.08
CA ASP A 558 -26.89 -0.14 17.48
C ASP A 558 -27.77 -1.28 18.04
N GLY A 559 -27.71 -2.48 17.44
CA GLY A 559 -28.38 -3.71 17.85
C GLY A 559 -27.49 -4.69 18.63
N LYS A 560 -28.10 -5.75 19.19
CA LYS A 560 -27.45 -6.81 19.97
C LYS A 560 -27.21 -8.10 19.16
N THR A 561 -26.25 -8.92 19.58
CA THR A 561 -25.96 -10.28 19.06
C THR A 561 -25.28 -11.14 20.15
N ASP A 562 -25.48 -12.47 20.15
CA ASP A 562 -24.73 -13.40 21.01
C ASP A 562 -23.49 -14.02 20.32
N ASP A 563 -23.27 -13.69 19.04
CA ASP A 563 -22.07 -14.09 18.29
C ASP A 563 -20.84 -13.26 18.72
N LYS A 564 -19.86 -13.91 19.36
CA LYS A 564 -18.56 -13.30 19.71
C LYS A 564 -17.61 -13.17 18.52
N THR A 565 -17.97 -13.70 17.35
CA THR A 565 -17.20 -13.68 16.11
C THR A 565 -18.03 -13.17 14.92
N PRO A 566 -18.78 -12.05 15.07
CA PRO A 566 -19.80 -11.69 14.12
C PRO A 566 -19.19 -11.36 12.76
N LYS A 567 -19.85 -11.80 11.70
CA LYS A 567 -19.36 -11.65 10.33
C LYS A 567 -19.69 -10.26 9.79
N LEU A 568 -18.68 -9.40 9.76
CA LEU A 568 -18.76 -8.08 9.15
C LEU A 568 -18.75 -8.22 7.62
N ILE A 569 -19.74 -7.63 6.97
CA ILE A 569 -19.88 -7.60 5.50
C ILE A 569 -19.98 -6.14 5.07
N GLY A 570 -19.30 -5.78 3.99
CA GLY A 570 -19.31 -4.41 3.53
C GLY A 570 -18.95 -4.20 2.07
N LYS A 571 -18.93 -2.92 1.71
CA LYS A 571 -18.48 -2.41 0.42
C LYS A 571 -17.23 -1.58 0.56
N ALA A 572 -16.34 -1.71 -0.41
CA ALA A 572 -15.17 -0.86 -0.62
C ALA A 572 -14.85 -0.83 -2.12
N ASP A 573 -13.80 -0.12 -2.51
CA ASP A 573 -13.27 -0.26 -3.87
C ASP A 573 -12.70 -1.68 -4.09
N LYS A 574 -12.86 -2.17 -5.32
CA LYS A 574 -12.47 -3.53 -5.73
C LYS A 574 -10.99 -3.77 -5.43
N PHE A 575 -10.66 -4.92 -4.86
CA PHE A 575 -9.29 -5.30 -4.48
C PHE A 575 -8.63 -4.43 -3.41
N ALA A 576 -9.36 -3.55 -2.72
CA ALA A 576 -8.83 -2.80 -1.58
C ALA A 576 -8.51 -3.73 -0.40
N THR A 577 -7.39 -3.48 0.28
CA THR A 577 -7.08 -4.08 1.59
C THR A 577 -7.92 -3.40 2.65
N ILE A 578 -8.72 -4.15 3.38
CA ILE A 578 -9.62 -3.63 4.41
C ILE A 578 -9.05 -4.03 5.76
N GLU A 579 -8.66 -3.05 6.56
CA GLU A 579 -8.31 -3.25 7.97
C GLU A 579 -9.55 -2.97 8.82
N ILE A 580 -9.94 -3.91 9.66
CA ILE A 580 -11.11 -3.78 10.55
C ILE A 580 -10.64 -3.41 11.95
N PHE A 581 -11.25 -2.38 12.51
CA PHE A 581 -10.99 -1.91 13.86
C PHE A 581 -12.23 -2.04 14.73
N ASP A 582 -12.02 -2.35 16.01
CA ASP A 582 -12.97 -2.09 17.08
C ASP A 582 -12.42 -0.93 17.93
N GLY A 583 -13.09 0.23 17.86
CA GLY A 583 -12.59 1.48 18.42
C GLY A 583 -11.22 1.87 17.85
N ILE A 584 -10.15 1.56 18.59
CA ILE A 584 -8.75 1.79 18.18
C ILE A 584 -7.94 0.50 17.98
N HIS A 585 -8.47 -0.67 18.34
CA HIS A 585 -7.78 -1.95 18.17
C HIS A 585 -8.03 -2.53 16.78
N SER A 586 -6.96 -2.88 16.06
CA SER A 586 -7.06 -3.59 14.78
C SER A 586 -7.39 -5.06 15.06
N LEU A 587 -8.53 -5.54 14.53
CA LEU A 587 -8.97 -6.94 14.64
C LEU A 587 -8.33 -7.83 13.58
N GLY A 588 -7.89 -7.25 12.45
CA GLY A 588 -7.27 -7.96 11.35
C GLY A 588 -7.51 -7.30 9.99
N THR A 589 -7.13 -8.00 8.92
CA THR A 589 -7.27 -7.53 7.55
C THR A 589 -7.99 -8.54 6.66
N THR A 590 -8.71 -8.04 5.66
CA THR A 590 -9.31 -8.80 4.56
C THR A 590 -9.10 -8.04 3.24
N THR A 591 -9.61 -8.55 2.11
CA THR A 591 -9.57 -7.86 0.81
C THR A 591 -10.95 -7.82 0.17
N ALA A 592 -11.25 -6.73 -0.54
CA ALA A 592 -12.47 -6.62 -1.32
C ALA A 592 -12.36 -7.38 -2.65
N ASP A 593 -13.44 -8.05 -3.05
CA ASP A 593 -13.50 -8.83 -4.28
C ASP A 593 -13.60 -7.97 -5.55
N LYS A 594 -13.70 -8.65 -6.69
CA LYS A 594 -13.86 -8.04 -8.02
C LYS A 594 -15.15 -7.22 -8.21
N ASP A 595 -16.10 -7.29 -7.27
CA ASP A 595 -17.39 -6.58 -7.28
C ASP A 595 -17.49 -5.58 -6.09
N GLY A 596 -16.39 -5.41 -5.35
CA GLY A 596 -16.25 -4.49 -4.22
C GLY A 596 -16.89 -4.99 -2.92
N ASN A 597 -17.30 -6.25 -2.84
CA ASN A 597 -17.74 -6.86 -1.58
C ASN A 597 -16.50 -7.25 -0.75
N TRP A 598 -16.55 -7.05 0.55
CA TRP A 598 -15.61 -7.68 1.47
C TRP A 598 -16.38 -8.34 2.62
N SER A 599 -15.78 -9.37 3.21
CA SER A 599 -16.25 -9.94 4.48
C SER A 599 -15.07 -10.22 5.39
N PHE A 600 -15.29 -10.06 6.69
CA PHE A 600 -14.33 -10.34 7.74
C PHE A 600 -15.05 -10.99 8.93
N THR A 601 -14.43 -12.01 9.51
CA THR A 601 -14.86 -12.68 10.73
C THR A 601 -13.69 -12.61 11.69
N PRO A 602 -13.83 -12.04 12.90
CA PRO A 602 -12.77 -12.03 13.90
C PRO A 602 -12.25 -13.43 14.20
N SER A 603 -10.93 -13.63 14.20
CA SER A 603 -10.32 -14.93 14.52
C SER A 603 -10.24 -15.21 16.02
N THR A 604 -10.34 -14.16 16.82
CA THR A 604 -10.39 -14.20 18.29
C THR A 604 -11.79 -13.75 18.69
N PRO A 605 -12.49 -14.49 19.56
CA PRO A 605 -13.75 -14.04 20.13
C PRO A 605 -13.60 -12.66 20.77
N LEU A 606 -14.55 -11.77 20.48
CA LEU A 606 -14.70 -10.50 21.15
C LEU A 606 -15.29 -10.74 22.55
N ASN A 607 -15.10 -9.76 23.44
CA ASN A 607 -15.72 -9.78 24.77
C ASN A 607 -17.18 -9.32 24.66
N ASP A 608 -17.89 -9.28 25.79
CA ASP A 608 -19.23 -8.69 25.85
C ASP A 608 -19.15 -7.16 25.99
N GLY A 609 -20.18 -6.47 25.47
CA GLY A 609 -20.36 -5.02 25.53
C GLY A 609 -20.36 -4.32 24.18
N GLU A 610 -20.32 -2.98 24.23
CA GLU A 610 -20.42 -2.12 23.05
C GLU A 610 -19.15 -2.18 22.18
N HIS A 611 -19.28 -2.73 20.97
CA HIS A 611 -18.24 -2.77 19.95
C HIS A 611 -18.50 -1.75 18.85
N LYS A 612 -17.45 -1.01 18.48
CA LYS A 612 -17.53 0.14 17.56
C LYS A 612 -16.70 -0.12 16.32
N PHE A 613 -17.27 -0.90 15.42
CA PHE A 613 -16.57 -1.33 14.22
C PHE A 613 -16.37 -0.20 13.23
N THR A 614 -15.13 -0.05 12.75
CA THR A 614 -14.83 0.75 11.57
C THR A 614 -13.97 -0.06 10.60
N ALA A 615 -14.22 0.14 9.31
CA ALA A 615 -13.44 -0.47 8.24
C ALA A 615 -12.59 0.62 7.58
N LYS A 616 -11.27 0.42 7.56
CA LYS A 616 -10.31 1.27 6.86
C LYS A 616 -9.91 0.58 5.56
N ALA A 617 -10.51 1.01 4.45
CA ALA A 617 -10.09 0.59 3.13
C ALA A 617 -8.81 1.33 2.74
N THR A 618 -7.78 0.58 2.37
CA THR A 618 -6.52 1.08 1.82
C THR A 618 -6.33 0.50 0.42
N ILE A 619 -6.21 1.36 -0.59
CA ILE A 619 -5.95 0.96 -1.98
C ILE A 619 -5.05 2.01 -2.64
N GLY A 620 -3.97 1.56 -3.29
CA GLY A 620 -3.04 2.48 -3.97
C GLY A 620 -2.35 3.49 -3.04
N GLY A 621 -2.23 3.20 -1.74
CA GLY A 621 -1.70 4.14 -0.72
C GLY A 621 -2.70 5.13 -0.13
N SER A 622 -3.86 5.31 -0.75
CA SER A 622 -4.93 6.13 -0.19
C SER A 622 -5.75 5.29 0.78
N SER A 623 -6.07 5.84 1.94
CA SER A 623 -6.95 5.19 2.92
C SER A 623 -8.15 6.05 3.29
N LYS A 624 -9.28 5.41 3.53
CA LYS A 624 -10.49 6.03 4.08
C LYS A 624 -11.11 5.10 5.10
N THR A 625 -11.63 5.67 6.18
CA THR A 625 -12.33 4.95 7.24
C THR A 625 -13.84 5.09 7.04
N SER A 626 -14.58 4.03 7.34
CA SER A 626 -16.04 4.03 7.30
C SER A 626 -16.63 4.94 8.38
N GLY A 627 -17.94 5.17 8.30
CA GLY A 627 -18.69 5.49 9.52
C GLY A 627 -18.62 4.31 10.50
N GLU A 628 -18.77 4.62 11.79
CA GLU A 628 -18.89 3.62 12.85
C GLU A 628 -20.16 2.77 12.65
N TYR A 629 -20.02 1.45 12.78
CA TYR A 629 -21.12 0.51 12.91
C TYR A 629 -21.03 -0.09 14.32
N ALA A 630 -21.78 0.48 15.25
CA ALA A 630 -21.83 -0.04 16.61
C ALA A 630 -22.78 -1.25 16.67
N ILE A 631 -22.40 -2.24 17.47
CA ILE A 631 -23.26 -3.31 17.99
C ILE A 631 -22.93 -3.49 19.48
N ASP A 632 -23.74 -4.28 20.17
CA ASP A 632 -23.52 -4.69 21.55
C ASP A 632 -23.47 -6.24 21.57
N ILE A 633 -22.32 -6.82 21.94
CA ILE A 633 -22.19 -8.27 22.04
C ILE A 633 -22.68 -8.67 23.43
N ASP A 634 -23.73 -9.47 23.48
CA ASP A 634 -24.40 -9.85 24.70
C ASP A 634 -24.63 -11.35 24.74
N THR A 635 -23.85 -12.04 25.57
CA THR A 635 -23.96 -13.48 25.82
C THR A 635 -24.38 -13.78 27.25
N HIS A 636 -24.79 -12.74 28.00
CA HIS A 636 -25.21 -12.86 29.38
C HIS A 636 -26.69 -12.55 29.49
N VAL A 637 -27.43 -13.55 29.96
CA VAL A 637 -28.78 -13.37 30.48
C VAL A 637 -28.82 -14.03 31.84
N SER A 638 -29.49 -13.41 32.79
CA SER A 638 -29.66 -13.93 34.14
C SER A 638 -31.10 -13.78 34.58
N ILE A 639 -31.61 -14.79 35.28
CA ILE A 639 -32.82 -14.68 36.07
C ILE A 639 -32.57 -15.36 37.40
N THR A 640 -33.05 -14.74 38.47
CA THR A 640 -33.01 -15.27 39.82
C THR A 640 -34.43 -15.32 40.36
N LEU A 641 -34.84 -16.49 40.83
CA LEU A 641 -36.14 -16.76 41.40
C LEU A 641 -36.11 -16.48 42.91
N GLU A 642 -36.21 -15.20 43.26
CA GLU A 642 -36.13 -14.71 44.64
C GLU A 642 -37.12 -15.43 45.57
N SER A 643 -38.40 -15.59 45.18
CA SER A 643 -39.39 -16.38 45.95
C SER A 643 -40.51 -16.99 45.10
N VAL A 644 -41.12 -18.07 45.60
CA VAL A 644 -42.34 -18.70 45.09
C VAL A 644 -43.26 -19.00 46.26
N ASP A 645 -44.23 -18.11 46.52
CA ASP A 645 -45.17 -18.26 47.64
C ASP A 645 -46.53 -18.79 47.15
N LEU A 646 -47.02 -19.81 47.82
CA LEU A 646 -48.32 -20.42 47.61
C LEU A 646 -49.43 -19.55 48.21
N VAL A 647 -50.45 -19.15 47.45
CA VAL A 647 -51.56 -18.37 48.01
C VAL A 647 -52.65 -19.29 48.55
N ALA A 648 -52.88 -19.26 49.86
CA ALA A 648 -54.00 -19.91 50.53
C ALA A 648 -55.35 -19.19 50.30
N ASP A 649 -56.44 -19.96 50.35
CA ASP A 649 -57.81 -19.46 50.33
C ASP A 649 -58.14 -18.72 51.64
N SER A 650 -58.65 -17.50 51.54
CA SER A 650 -59.07 -16.71 52.71
C SER A 650 -60.11 -17.40 53.60
N SER A 651 -60.82 -18.42 53.10
CA SER A 651 -61.74 -19.23 53.92
C SER A 651 -61.06 -20.20 54.88
N SER A 652 -59.75 -20.40 54.79
CA SER A 652 -59.01 -21.31 55.68
C SER A 652 -58.26 -20.58 56.80
N LEU A 653 -58.37 -19.26 56.95
CA LEU A 653 -57.69 -18.54 58.05
C LEU A 653 -58.23 -18.94 59.44
N PRO A 654 -57.35 -19.06 60.48
CA PRO A 654 -57.78 -19.36 61.83
C PRO A 654 -58.75 -18.33 62.40
N GLY A 655 -59.74 -18.83 63.15
CA GLY A 655 -60.82 -18.02 63.73
C GLY A 655 -61.93 -17.62 62.75
N THR A 656 -62.04 -18.31 61.61
CA THR A 656 -63.18 -18.17 60.70
C THR A 656 -64.27 -19.22 61.01
N GLY A 657 -65.44 -18.77 61.48
CA GLY A 657 -66.69 -19.56 61.44
C GLY A 657 -67.29 -20.04 62.77
N THR A 658 -66.52 -20.14 63.85
CA THR A 658 -66.99 -20.58 65.18
C THR A 658 -67.16 -19.42 66.17
N MET A 659 -68.04 -19.57 67.17
CA MET A 659 -68.11 -18.62 68.30
C MET A 659 -67.08 -19.03 69.36
N PRO A 660 -66.34 -18.08 69.96
CA PRO A 660 -65.30 -18.40 70.94
C PRO A 660 -65.88 -19.10 72.16
N LEU A 661 -65.24 -20.19 72.59
CA LEU A 661 -65.50 -20.86 73.86
C LEU A 661 -64.81 -20.09 75.00
N PRO A 662 -65.54 -19.45 75.92
CA PRO A 662 -64.93 -18.70 77.01
C PRO A 662 -64.69 -19.62 78.21
N VAL A 663 -63.42 -19.80 78.58
CA VAL A 663 -62.98 -20.54 79.77
C VAL A 663 -62.31 -19.56 80.73
N ARG A 664 -62.55 -19.71 82.03
CA ARG A 664 -61.86 -18.87 83.03
C ARG A 664 -60.43 -19.38 83.27
N ASN A 665 -60.30 -20.61 83.75
CA ASN A 665 -59.05 -21.23 84.17
C ASN A 665 -59.15 -22.72 83.84
N LEU A 666 -58.03 -23.36 83.46
CA LEU A 666 -57.98 -24.81 83.22
C LEU A 666 -56.96 -25.43 84.17
N THR A 667 -57.36 -26.44 84.94
CA THR A 667 -56.52 -27.03 86.00
C THR A 667 -56.74 -28.54 86.07
N GLY A 668 -55.77 -29.29 85.56
CA GLY A 668 -55.88 -30.74 85.37
C GLY A 668 -56.90 -31.19 84.32
N GLY A 669 -56.75 -32.43 83.84
CA GLY A 669 -57.68 -33.04 82.90
C GLY A 669 -57.44 -32.63 81.44
N LYS A 670 -58.27 -33.16 80.54
CA LYS A 670 -58.11 -33.04 79.09
C LYS A 670 -59.30 -32.34 78.45
N MET A 671 -59.03 -31.31 77.65
CA MET A 671 -59.98 -30.60 76.80
C MET A 671 -59.64 -30.93 75.35
N SER A 672 -60.61 -31.42 74.58
CA SER A 672 -60.48 -31.62 73.14
C SER A 672 -61.45 -30.69 72.43
N LEU A 673 -60.96 -29.97 71.43
CA LEU A 673 -61.78 -29.21 70.49
C LEU A 673 -62.23 -30.15 69.35
N SER A 674 -62.73 -29.61 68.25
CA SER A 674 -63.28 -30.38 67.13
C SER A 674 -62.32 -30.46 65.95
N ASP A 675 -62.58 -31.36 65.00
CA ASP A 675 -61.84 -31.42 63.73
C ASP A 675 -62.31 -30.32 62.72
N HIS A 676 -62.51 -29.08 63.21
CA HIS A 676 -62.84 -27.88 62.42
C HIS A 676 -62.18 -26.65 63.06
N ASN A 677 -62.04 -25.55 62.31
CA ASN A 677 -61.52 -24.26 62.79
C ASN A 677 -62.22 -23.76 64.07
N ASP A 678 -61.60 -23.94 65.23
CA ASP A 678 -62.12 -23.62 66.54
C ASP A 678 -61.50 -22.32 67.13
N ILE A 679 -62.21 -21.71 68.08
CA ILE A 679 -61.73 -20.54 68.83
C ILE A 679 -61.89 -20.79 70.33
N LEU A 680 -60.77 -20.79 71.07
CA LEU A 680 -60.73 -21.01 72.51
C LEU A 680 -60.09 -19.82 73.24
N ASN A 681 -60.87 -19.17 74.12
CA ASN A 681 -60.41 -18.03 74.91
C ASN A 681 -60.38 -18.40 76.40
N ILE A 682 -59.18 -18.64 76.93
CA ILE A 682 -58.90 -18.90 78.35
C ILE A 682 -58.48 -17.57 79.00
N SER A 683 -59.25 -17.10 79.99
CA SER A 683 -59.06 -15.76 80.57
C SER A 683 -57.84 -15.67 81.51
N ASP A 684 -57.61 -16.73 82.28
CA ASP A 684 -56.54 -16.85 83.25
C ASP A 684 -55.51 -17.90 82.73
N ASN A 685 -55.29 -19.02 83.43
CA ASN A 685 -54.14 -19.92 83.24
C ASN A 685 -54.52 -21.33 82.75
N VAL A 686 -53.52 -22.09 82.29
CA VAL A 686 -53.61 -23.54 81.99
C VAL A 686 -52.53 -24.28 82.76
N THR A 687 -52.92 -25.05 83.80
CA THR A 687 -52.00 -25.52 84.84
C THR A 687 -52.31 -26.94 85.34
N GLY A 688 -51.43 -27.51 86.17
CA GLY A 688 -51.77 -28.64 87.05
C GLY A 688 -52.07 -29.96 86.33
N GLY A 689 -51.41 -30.22 85.21
CA GLY A 689 -51.64 -31.36 84.32
C GLY A 689 -52.80 -31.17 83.36
N ALA A 690 -53.22 -29.92 83.10
CA ALA A 690 -54.23 -29.62 82.08
C ALA A 690 -53.65 -29.79 80.66
N GLU A 691 -54.40 -30.43 79.78
CA GLU A 691 -54.06 -30.67 78.38
C GLU A 691 -55.18 -30.14 77.48
N VAL A 692 -54.86 -29.23 76.55
CA VAL A 692 -55.74 -28.83 75.45
C VAL A 692 -55.25 -29.49 74.18
N LEU A 693 -56.13 -30.23 73.50
CA LEU A 693 -55.94 -30.69 72.12
C LEU A 693 -56.86 -29.91 71.21
N ALA A 694 -56.32 -29.24 70.20
CA ALA A 694 -57.13 -28.58 69.18
C ALA A 694 -57.76 -29.62 68.25
N GLY A 695 -56.95 -30.33 67.46
CA GLY A 695 -57.38 -31.51 66.70
C GLY A 695 -56.96 -31.42 65.25
N LYS A 696 -57.91 -31.16 64.36
CA LYS A 696 -57.66 -30.83 62.96
C LYS A 696 -58.39 -29.56 62.57
N GLY A 697 -57.75 -28.72 61.77
CA GLY A 697 -58.33 -27.47 61.30
C GLY A 697 -57.44 -26.30 61.64
N ASN A 698 -57.95 -25.10 61.42
CA ASN A 698 -57.17 -23.87 61.57
C ASN A 698 -57.64 -23.13 62.83
N ASP A 699 -56.96 -23.42 63.94
CA ASP A 699 -57.44 -23.18 65.29
C ASP A 699 -56.84 -21.93 65.94
N LYS A 700 -57.63 -21.23 66.75
CA LYS A 700 -57.19 -20.02 67.45
C LYS A 700 -57.38 -20.13 68.95
N ILE A 701 -56.27 -20.32 69.66
CA ILE A 701 -56.23 -20.44 71.12
C ILE A 701 -55.61 -19.17 71.72
N SER A 702 -56.19 -18.68 72.81
CA SER A 702 -55.67 -17.52 73.56
C SER A 702 -55.77 -17.76 75.06
N ILE A 703 -54.66 -17.55 75.77
CA ILE A 703 -54.51 -17.68 77.22
C ILE A 703 -54.15 -16.30 77.78
N GLY A 704 -54.97 -15.72 78.66
CA GLY A 704 -54.72 -14.37 79.21
C GLY A 704 -53.67 -14.32 80.33
N GLY A 705 -53.39 -15.45 80.98
CA GLY A 705 -52.37 -15.64 82.00
C GLY A 705 -51.18 -16.47 81.51
N TYR A 706 -50.72 -17.42 82.34
CA TYR A 706 -49.58 -18.30 82.06
C TYR A 706 -49.99 -19.73 81.68
N LEU A 707 -49.08 -20.41 80.98
CA LEU A 707 -49.12 -21.85 80.68
C LEU A 707 -48.11 -22.59 81.56
N GLY A 708 -48.58 -23.60 82.30
CA GLY A 708 -47.81 -24.39 83.26
C GLY A 708 -47.90 -23.84 84.69
N GLY A 709 -46.78 -23.75 85.41
CA GLY A 709 -46.70 -23.06 86.70
C GLY A 709 -45.77 -23.68 87.76
N ILE A 710 -45.27 -22.79 88.62
CA ILE A 710 -44.42 -23.02 89.81
C ILE A 710 -44.64 -24.39 90.48
N LEU A 711 -43.52 -25.06 90.79
CA LEU A 711 -43.43 -26.37 91.47
C LEU A 711 -43.99 -27.56 90.67
N GLY A 712 -43.82 -27.54 89.34
CA GLY A 712 -44.04 -28.70 88.46
C GLY A 712 -45.48 -28.91 88.03
N ASN A 713 -46.29 -27.85 88.04
CA ASN A 713 -47.70 -27.88 87.63
C ASN A 713 -47.84 -27.74 86.11
N LYS A 714 -47.20 -28.65 85.35
CA LYS A 714 -47.16 -28.66 83.88
C LYS A 714 -48.53 -28.38 83.25
N GLY A 715 -48.56 -27.63 82.16
CA GLY A 715 -49.75 -27.41 81.33
C GLY A 715 -49.37 -27.64 79.88
N THR A 716 -50.25 -28.27 79.10
CA THR A 716 -49.96 -28.66 77.72
C THR A 716 -50.99 -28.07 76.76
N ILE A 717 -50.52 -27.40 75.71
CA ILE A 717 -51.31 -27.06 74.53
C ILE A 717 -50.77 -27.87 73.35
N ASN A 718 -51.66 -28.56 72.64
CA ASN A 718 -51.37 -29.20 71.37
C ASN A 718 -52.28 -28.57 70.31
N LEU A 719 -51.66 -27.93 69.31
CA LEU A 719 -52.33 -27.21 68.23
C LEU A 719 -52.84 -28.12 67.12
N GLY A 720 -52.41 -29.39 67.08
CA GLY A 720 -52.92 -30.36 66.13
C GLY A 720 -52.53 -30.07 64.68
N GLU A 721 -53.29 -30.61 63.74
CA GLU A 721 -52.95 -30.60 62.31
C GLU A 721 -53.77 -29.54 61.55
N GLY A 722 -53.10 -28.59 60.89
CA GLY A 722 -53.77 -27.59 60.07
C GLY A 722 -54.31 -28.08 58.72
N ASP A 723 -55.25 -27.32 58.16
CA ASP A 723 -55.83 -27.56 56.82
C ASP A 723 -55.56 -26.37 55.88
N THR A 724 -54.51 -26.49 55.07
CA THR A 724 -54.11 -25.45 54.11
C THR A 724 -54.74 -25.67 52.75
N LYS A 725 -55.76 -24.86 52.41
CA LYS A 725 -56.43 -24.91 51.11
C LYS A 725 -55.78 -23.94 50.10
N LEU A 726 -54.97 -24.47 49.19
CA LEU A 726 -54.25 -23.67 48.19
C LEU A 726 -55.09 -23.27 46.97
N THR A 727 -54.78 -22.10 46.42
CA THR A 727 -55.39 -21.58 45.19
C THR A 727 -54.47 -21.76 43.98
N LYS A 728 -54.95 -21.41 42.77
CA LYS A 728 -54.10 -21.31 41.57
C LYS A 728 -53.32 -19.98 41.46
N ASN A 729 -53.51 -19.07 42.41
CA ASN A 729 -52.65 -17.89 42.48
C ASN A 729 -51.39 -18.26 43.26
N VAL A 730 -50.26 -17.83 42.74
CA VAL A 730 -48.97 -17.83 43.46
C VAL A 730 -48.47 -16.40 43.51
N ARG A 731 -47.65 -16.08 44.50
CA ARG A 731 -46.80 -14.90 44.44
C ARG A 731 -45.42 -15.34 43.98
N ILE A 732 -44.86 -14.66 42.99
CA ILE A 732 -43.51 -14.93 42.50
C ILE A 732 -42.73 -13.63 42.56
N SER A 733 -41.51 -13.73 43.08
CA SER A 733 -40.52 -12.67 43.06
C SER A 733 -39.36 -13.12 42.17
N VAL A 734 -39.02 -12.34 41.15
CA VAL A 734 -37.82 -12.55 40.29
C VAL A 734 -37.06 -11.25 40.10
N SER A 735 -35.75 -11.39 39.90
CA SER A 735 -34.88 -10.36 39.31
C SER A 735 -34.15 -10.91 38.10
N SER A 736 -33.81 -10.03 37.17
CA SER A 736 -33.13 -10.32 35.91
C SER A 736 -32.42 -9.05 35.42
N ASP A 737 -31.39 -9.21 34.61
CA ASP A 737 -30.84 -8.14 33.76
C ASP A 737 -31.84 -7.69 32.69
N GLU A 738 -32.72 -8.58 32.22
CA GLU A 738 -33.69 -8.29 31.17
C GLU A 738 -34.90 -7.47 31.66
N HIS A 739 -34.97 -6.21 31.21
CA HIS A 739 -36.00 -5.24 31.59
C HIS A 739 -37.24 -5.30 30.67
N ASN A 740 -38.45 -5.21 31.25
CA ASN A 740 -39.73 -5.26 30.53
C ASN A 740 -39.95 -6.55 29.71
N ARG A 741 -39.37 -7.66 30.13
CA ARG A 741 -39.27 -8.91 29.36
C ARG A 741 -40.15 -10.02 29.95
N GLU A 742 -40.80 -10.79 29.10
CA GLU A 742 -41.65 -11.91 29.53
C GLU A 742 -40.79 -13.12 29.92
N PHE A 743 -41.09 -13.71 31.08
CA PHE A 743 -40.56 -14.99 31.53
C PHE A 743 -41.68 -16.02 31.68
N ILE A 744 -41.33 -17.28 31.43
CA ILE A 744 -42.19 -18.45 31.49
C ILE A 744 -42.01 -19.10 32.86
N ILE A 745 -43.09 -19.59 33.46
CA ILE A 745 -43.08 -20.36 34.70
C ILE A 745 -43.43 -21.81 34.35
N LYS A 746 -42.54 -22.74 34.71
CA LYS A 746 -42.66 -24.16 34.39
C LYS A 746 -42.66 -25.03 35.65
N ASP A 747 -43.26 -26.22 35.54
CA ASP A 747 -43.23 -27.22 36.61
C ASP A 747 -42.00 -28.13 36.57
N ALA A 748 -41.87 -29.02 37.58
CA ALA A 748 -40.78 -29.99 37.68
C ALA A 748 -40.65 -30.99 36.51
N ASN A 749 -41.59 -31.00 35.56
CA ASN A 749 -41.52 -31.79 34.33
C ASN A 749 -41.35 -30.89 33.07
N ASP A 750 -40.91 -29.63 33.26
CA ASP A 750 -40.70 -28.61 32.23
C ASP A 750 -41.97 -28.15 31.47
N HIS A 751 -43.18 -28.42 32.00
CA HIS A 751 -44.41 -27.91 31.40
C HIS A 751 -44.69 -26.46 31.82
N GLU A 752 -45.00 -25.60 30.85
CA GLU A 752 -45.50 -24.25 31.11
C GLU A 752 -46.81 -24.27 31.93
N ILE A 753 -46.78 -23.57 33.07
CA ILE A 753 -47.92 -23.40 33.97
C ILE A 753 -48.29 -21.93 34.21
N GLY A 754 -47.47 -20.97 33.78
CA GLY A 754 -47.77 -19.54 33.86
C GLY A 754 -46.76 -18.67 33.10
N ARG A 755 -47.04 -17.36 33.01
CA ARG A 755 -46.16 -16.33 32.45
C ARG A 755 -46.28 -15.03 33.25
N ALA A 756 -45.21 -14.25 33.31
CA ALA A 756 -45.23 -12.88 33.82
C ALA A 756 -44.15 -12.03 33.13
N THR A 757 -44.09 -10.72 33.41
CA THR A 757 -43.17 -9.79 32.75
C THR A 757 -42.40 -9.00 33.80
N THR A 758 -41.08 -8.88 33.65
CA THR A 758 -40.26 -7.98 34.48
C THR A 758 -40.67 -6.52 34.28
N ASP A 759 -40.36 -5.67 35.24
CA ASP A 759 -40.55 -4.22 35.16
C ASP A 759 -39.37 -3.53 34.45
N ALA A 760 -39.38 -2.19 34.46
CA ALA A 760 -38.32 -1.39 33.85
C ALA A 760 -36.96 -1.45 34.58
N ASN A 761 -36.87 -2.17 35.69
CA ASN A 761 -35.65 -2.44 36.46
C ASN A 761 -35.30 -3.94 36.47
N GLY A 762 -35.94 -4.75 35.62
CA GLY A 762 -35.71 -6.20 35.55
C GLY A 762 -36.33 -7.00 36.70
N LYS A 763 -37.26 -6.43 37.48
CA LYS A 763 -37.88 -7.10 38.62
C LYS A 763 -39.36 -7.39 38.41
N PHE A 764 -39.84 -8.49 38.98
CA PHE A 764 -41.27 -8.74 39.14
C PHE A 764 -41.49 -9.30 40.54
N ASP A 765 -42.25 -8.59 41.38
CA ASP A 765 -42.86 -9.11 42.61
C ASP A 765 -44.38 -8.98 42.44
N GLY A 766 -45.07 -10.10 42.27
CA GLY A 766 -46.49 -10.05 41.93
C GLY A 766 -47.20 -11.39 41.98
N ARG A 767 -48.53 -11.33 41.83
CA ARG A 767 -49.39 -12.51 41.76
C ARG A 767 -49.51 -13.00 40.33
N VAL A 768 -49.24 -14.29 40.12
CA VAL A 768 -49.45 -14.98 38.85
C VAL A 768 -50.59 -15.99 39.00
N ASN A 769 -51.48 -16.06 38.02
CA ASN A 769 -52.51 -17.09 37.94
C ASN A 769 -51.97 -18.27 37.11
N LEU A 770 -51.76 -19.40 37.76
CA LEU A 770 -51.27 -20.62 37.11
C LEU A 770 -52.41 -21.42 36.48
N THR A 771 -52.07 -22.27 35.50
CA THR A 771 -53.01 -23.18 34.85
C THR A 771 -53.53 -24.26 35.80
N ARG A 772 -52.76 -24.61 36.83
CA ARG A 772 -53.09 -25.56 37.90
C ARG A 772 -52.67 -25.06 39.28
N THR A 773 -53.14 -25.72 40.33
CA THR A 773 -52.57 -25.56 41.68
C THR A 773 -51.20 -26.23 41.72
N ILE A 774 -50.27 -25.66 42.45
CA ILE A 774 -48.98 -26.26 42.80
C ILE A 774 -48.99 -26.67 44.28
N SER A 775 -48.28 -27.73 44.63
CA SER A 775 -48.22 -28.27 46.00
C SER A 775 -47.11 -27.60 46.83
N PRO A 776 -47.19 -27.65 48.17
CA PRO A 776 -46.02 -27.43 49.02
C PRO A 776 -44.88 -28.38 48.62
N ASN A 777 -43.66 -27.86 48.68
CA ASN A 777 -42.43 -28.54 48.28
C ASN A 777 -42.36 -28.95 46.80
N GLU A 778 -43.21 -28.37 45.94
CA GLU A 778 -43.11 -28.55 44.50
C GLU A 778 -42.01 -27.64 43.92
N LYS A 779 -41.07 -28.21 43.15
CA LYS A 779 -40.05 -27.44 42.45
C LYS A 779 -40.64 -26.74 41.22
N ILE A 780 -40.54 -25.42 41.20
CA ILE A 780 -40.96 -24.54 40.09
C ILE A 780 -39.70 -23.94 39.47
N SER A 781 -39.72 -23.76 38.14
CA SER A 781 -38.67 -23.02 37.44
C SER A 781 -39.25 -21.81 36.72
N VAL A 782 -38.42 -20.80 36.54
CA VAL A 782 -38.64 -19.68 35.63
C VAL A 782 -37.62 -19.75 34.51
N GLU A 783 -38.02 -19.35 33.31
CA GLU A 783 -37.16 -19.27 32.13
C GLU A 783 -37.41 -17.93 31.45
N ILE A 784 -36.35 -17.16 31.23
CA ILE A 784 -36.39 -15.92 30.46
C ILE A 784 -35.49 -16.08 29.22
N SER A 785 -35.82 -15.36 28.16
CA SER A 785 -34.97 -15.26 26.98
C SER A 785 -34.81 -13.79 26.63
N ASP A 786 -33.60 -13.34 26.33
CA ASP A 786 -33.32 -11.95 25.95
C ASP A 786 -33.75 -11.64 24.50
N THR A 787 -33.29 -10.53 23.92
CA THR A 787 -33.61 -10.15 22.53
C THR A 787 -32.83 -10.92 21.45
N VAL A 788 -31.70 -11.56 21.80
CA VAL A 788 -30.85 -12.35 20.88
C VAL A 788 -31.03 -13.86 21.05
N GLY A 789 -31.90 -14.25 22.00
CA GLY A 789 -32.29 -15.63 22.23
C GLY A 789 -31.33 -16.42 23.12
N ASN A 790 -30.47 -15.76 23.90
CA ASN A 790 -29.89 -16.42 25.07
C ASN A 790 -31.02 -16.74 26.05
N THR A 791 -30.89 -17.84 26.81
CA THR A 791 -31.89 -18.24 27.81
C THR A 791 -31.26 -18.48 29.17
N ALA A 792 -31.82 -17.87 30.22
CA ALA A 792 -31.52 -18.23 31.60
C ALA A 792 -32.73 -18.89 32.26
N SER A 793 -32.45 -19.84 33.15
CA SER A 793 -33.46 -20.46 34.00
C SER A 793 -32.97 -20.55 35.43
N ASP A 794 -33.84 -20.27 36.38
CA ASP A 794 -33.62 -20.54 37.80
C ASP A 794 -34.83 -21.29 38.37
N SER A 795 -34.64 -21.98 39.50
CA SER A 795 -35.63 -22.91 40.02
C SER A 795 -35.61 -22.98 41.55
N LYS A 796 -36.79 -22.84 42.14
CA LYS A 796 -36.97 -22.78 43.59
C LYS A 796 -38.14 -23.67 43.99
N VAL A 797 -38.04 -24.21 45.20
CA VAL A 797 -39.10 -25.00 45.81
C VAL A 797 -40.16 -24.05 46.36
N ALA A 798 -41.43 -24.33 46.09
CA ALA A 798 -42.54 -23.60 46.70
C ALA A 798 -42.78 -24.09 48.14
N SER A 799 -41.99 -23.57 49.09
CA SER A 799 -42.14 -23.84 50.53
C SER A 799 -43.24 -22.98 51.15
N HIS A 800 -43.12 -21.65 51.00
CA HIS A 800 -43.94 -20.68 51.74
C HIS A 800 -45.41 -20.70 51.36
N VAL A 801 -46.27 -20.65 52.38
CA VAL A 801 -47.70 -20.33 52.22
C VAL A 801 -47.99 -18.91 52.69
N VAL A 802 -48.71 -18.14 51.87
CA VAL A 802 -49.10 -16.75 52.15
C VAL A 802 -50.60 -16.50 51.96
N ASN A 803 -51.08 -15.50 52.68
CA ASN A 803 -52.44 -15.01 52.66
C ASN A 803 -52.75 -14.20 51.38
N SER A 804 -54.01 -13.80 51.19
CA SER A 804 -54.42 -12.91 50.09
C SER A 804 -53.76 -11.53 50.09
N ASN A 805 -53.15 -11.11 51.22
CA ASN A 805 -52.38 -9.87 51.35
C ASN A 805 -50.85 -10.08 51.27
N GLY A 806 -50.37 -11.31 51.10
CA GLY A 806 -48.94 -11.64 51.02
C GLY A 806 -48.20 -11.74 52.36
N ALA A 807 -48.89 -11.67 53.50
CA ALA A 807 -48.30 -12.08 54.78
C ALA A 807 -48.29 -13.62 54.88
N ARG A 808 -47.33 -14.20 55.61
CA ARG A 808 -47.31 -15.65 55.90
C ARG A 808 -48.67 -16.15 56.41
N TYR A 809 -49.08 -17.29 55.89
CA TYR A 809 -50.24 -18.04 56.32
C TYR A 809 -49.84 -18.89 57.51
N TYR A 810 -50.66 -18.85 58.56
CA TYR A 810 -50.57 -19.74 59.70
C TYR A 810 -51.88 -20.50 59.81
N ASN A 811 -51.79 -21.81 60.03
CA ASN A 811 -52.96 -22.66 60.22
C ASN A 811 -53.53 -22.45 61.63
N ASN A 812 -52.70 -22.55 62.66
CA ASN A 812 -53.08 -22.34 64.04
C ASN A 812 -52.38 -21.13 64.66
N GLU A 813 -53.05 -20.49 65.62
CA GLU A 813 -52.51 -19.39 66.40
C GLU A 813 -52.70 -19.63 67.90
N LEU A 814 -51.61 -19.52 68.66
CA LEU A 814 -51.58 -19.55 70.13
C LEU A 814 -51.04 -18.24 70.70
N GLY A 815 -51.89 -17.48 71.37
CA GLY A 815 -51.48 -16.33 72.18
C GLY A 815 -51.39 -16.67 73.67
N ILE A 816 -50.29 -16.31 74.34
CA ILE A 816 -50.11 -16.46 75.80
C ILE A 816 -49.82 -15.09 76.41
N GLY A 817 -50.61 -14.70 77.40
CA GLY A 817 -50.62 -13.35 77.97
C GLY A 817 -49.37 -13.03 78.80
N THR A 818 -48.88 -14.00 79.57
CA THR A 818 -47.68 -13.86 80.41
C THR A 818 -46.59 -14.87 80.02
N ASP A 819 -46.50 -16.00 80.70
CA ASP A 819 -45.33 -16.89 80.72
C ASP A 819 -45.67 -18.31 80.25
N VAL A 820 -44.64 -19.02 79.79
CA VAL A 820 -44.60 -20.49 79.76
C VAL A 820 -43.58 -20.94 80.81
N ASP A 821 -44.06 -21.59 81.88
CA ASP A 821 -43.28 -22.00 83.06
C ASP A 821 -43.53 -23.49 83.33
N THR A 822 -42.55 -24.37 83.14
CA THR A 822 -42.73 -25.84 83.05
C THR A 822 -43.79 -26.29 82.01
N GLY A 823 -44.19 -25.41 81.10
CA GLY A 823 -45.27 -25.63 80.13
C GLY A 823 -44.79 -26.42 78.90
N THR A 824 -45.74 -27.05 78.22
CA THR A 824 -45.48 -27.76 76.95
C THR A 824 -46.38 -27.22 75.85
N ILE A 825 -45.79 -26.85 74.71
CA ILE A 825 -46.51 -26.47 73.48
C ILE A 825 -46.10 -27.45 72.39
N ILE A 826 -47.08 -28.04 71.73
CA ILE A 826 -46.92 -29.02 70.66
C ILE A 826 -47.67 -28.51 69.43
N GLY A 827 -46.98 -28.37 68.31
CA GLY A 827 -47.58 -28.10 67.00
C GLY A 827 -47.82 -29.38 66.18
N GLY A 828 -48.06 -29.22 64.89
CA GLY A 828 -48.41 -30.32 63.96
C GLY A 828 -47.53 -30.37 62.71
N SER A 829 -48.17 -30.64 61.56
CA SER A 829 -47.55 -30.69 60.24
C SER A 829 -47.88 -29.50 59.33
N GLY A 830 -48.13 -28.33 59.92
CA GLY A 830 -48.14 -27.08 59.16
C GLY A 830 -47.98 -25.83 60.04
N ASN A 831 -47.77 -24.71 59.36
CA ASN A 831 -47.38 -23.38 59.84
C ASN A 831 -48.07 -22.87 61.14
N ASP A 832 -47.57 -23.26 62.32
CA ASP A 832 -48.10 -22.85 63.62
C ASP A 832 -47.52 -21.50 64.09
N LYS A 833 -48.37 -20.58 64.58
CA LYS A 833 -47.94 -19.30 65.18
C LYS A 833 -48.14 -19.27 66.69
N VAL A 834 -47.06 -19.12 67.45
CA VAL A 834 -47.05 -18.97 68.91
C VAL A 834 -46.49 -17.60 69.32
N VAL A 835 -47.23 -16.88 70.17
CA VAL A 835 -46.80 -15.59 70.75
C VAL A 835 -46.87 -15.67 72.27
N VAL A 836 -45.72 -15.53 72.93
CA VAL A 836 -45.57 -15.58 74.39
C VAL A 836 -45.28 -14.19 74.95
N GLY A 837 -46.19 -13.71 75.80
CA GLY A 837 -46.08 -12.44 76.52
C GLY A 837 -46.69 -11.28 75.75
N THR A 838 -47.71 -10.64 76.34
CA THR A 838 -48.36 -9.46 75.77
C THR A 838 -48.02 -8.18 76.53
N SER A 839 -48.13 -7.03 75.85
CA SER A 839 -47.82 -5.72 76.45
C SER A 839 -48.75 -5.41 77.63
N GLY A 840 -48.19 -5.20 78.82
CA GLY A 840 -48.95 -4.83 80.03
C GLY A 840 -48.74 -5.76 81.24
N HIS A 841 -48.18 -6.95 81.05
CA HIS A 841 -47.96 -7.93 82.12
C HIS A 841 -46.55 -7.82 82.75
N SER A 842 -46.34 -8.38 83.96
CA SER A 842 -45.10 -8.21 84.74
C SER A 842 -44.03 -9.29 84.52
N SER A 843 -44.41 -10.45 83.98
CA SER A 843 -43.53 -11.58 83.66
C SER A 843 -43.94 -12.11 82.29
N ARG A 844 -42.97 -12.42 81.42
CA ARG A 844 -43.19 -12.75 79.99
C ARG A 844 -42.09 -13.66 79.41
N TYR A 845 -41.81 -14.76 80.11
CA TYR A 845 -40.70 -15.67 79.80
C TYR A 845 -41.17 -17.01 79.23
N VAL A 846 -40.27 -17.70 78.53
CA VAL A 846 -40.30 -19.17 78.39
C VAL A 846 -39.23 -19.70 79.33
N THR A 847 -39.62 -20.37 80.42
CA THR A 847 -38.73 -20.65 81.57
C THR A 847 -38.92 -22.03 82.20
N ASP A 848 -37.98 -22.38 83.07
CA ASP A 848 -38.06 -23.48 84.06
C ASP A 848 -38.41 -24.85 83.46
N GLY A 849 -37.69 -25.26 82.41
CA GLY A 849 -37.87 -26.55 81.76
C GLY A 849 -39.13 -26.63 80.90
N SER A 850 -39.55 -25.49 80.33
CA SER A 850 -40.60 -25.48 79.31
C SER A 850 -40.11 -26.10 78.01
N GLU A 851 -41.03 -26.74 77.29
CA GLU A 851 -40.78 -27.47 76.05
C GLU A 851 -41.73 -26.95 74.95
N ILE A 852 -41.20 -26.31 73.93
CA ILE A 852 -41.95 -25.91 72.72
C ILE A 852 -41.43 -26.77 71.57
N ASN A 853 -42.32 -27.47 70.88
CA ASN A 853 -42.02 -28.27 69.69
C ASN A 853 -43.10 -28.03 68.64
N LEU A 854 -42.83 -27.28 67.56
CA LEU A 854 -43.88 -26.87 66.61
C LEU A 854 -44.07 -27.83 65.43
N GLY A 855 -43.08 -28.68 65.11
CA GLY A 855 -43.22 -29.71 64.09
C GLY A 855 -42.94 -29.20 62.68
N ASP A 856 -43.64 -29.73 61.68
CA ASP A 856 -43.38 -29.41 60.28
C ASP A 856 -44.23 -28.20 59.82
N GLY A 857 -43.74 -27.43 58.85
CA GLY A 857 -44.35 -26.19 58.34
C GLY A 857 -43.57 -24.91 58.68
N ASP A 858 -43.93 -23.77 58.09
CA ASP A 858 -43.27 -22.48 58.36
C ASP A 858 -43.77 -21.86 59.69
N ASN A 859 -43.27 -22.34 60.82
CA ASN A 859 -43.73 -21.94 62.14
C ASN A 859 -43.19 -20.57 62.56
N TYR A 860 -43.84 -19.98 63.56
CA TYR A 860 -43.48 -18.67 64.10
C TYR A 860 -43.57 -18.64 65.62
N LEU A 861 -42.45 -18.45 66.31
CA LEU A 861 -42.39 -18.23 67.75
C LEU A 861 -41.90 -16.81 68.06
N SER A 862 -42.70 -16.01 68.76
CA SER A 862 -42.25 -14.73 69.31
C SER A 862 -42.38 -14.71 70.83
N VAL A 863 -41.28 -14.47 71.53
CA VAL A 863 -41.20 -14.35 72.99
C VAL A 863 -40.88 -12.90 73.34
N TYR A 864 -41.74 -12.26 74.13
CA TYR A 864 -41.59 -10.84 74.48
C TYR A 864 -40.33 -10.56 75.30
N SER A 865 -39.92 -11.46 76.20
CA SER A 865 -38.65 -11.34 76.94
C SER A 865 -37.74 -12.53 76.63
N ASN A 866 -37.34 -13.33 77.63
CA ASN A 866 -36.26 -14.31 77.48
C ASN A 866 -36.77 -15.75 77.32
N ILE A 867 -35.98 -16.57 76.63
CA ILE A 867 -36.01 -18.03 76.71
C ILE A 867 -34.91 -18.44 77.69
N SER A 868 -35.26 -19.10 78.80
CA SER A 868 -34.35 -19.46 79.88
C SER A 868 -34.54 -20.91 80.33
N SER A 869 -33.45 -21.68 80.43
CA SER A 869 -33.50 -23.08 80.91
C SER A 869 -34.61 -23.93 80.27
N SER A 870 -34.87 -23.74 78.97
CA SER A 870 -36.00 -24.32 78.25
C SER A 870 -35.58 -24.89 76.89
N LYS A 871 -36.39 -25.78 76.32
CA LYS A 871 -36.19 -26.31 74.96
C LYS A 871 -37.21 -25.71 74.01
N VAL A 872 -36.72 -25.18 72.89
CA VAL A 872 -37.50 -24.86 71.69
C VAL A 872 -37.00 -25.74 70.55
N GLN A 873 -37.92 -26.35 69.84
CA GLN A 873 -37.71 -27.05 68.58
C GLN A 873 -38.78 -26.52 67.61
N MET A 874 -38.36 -26.01 66.46
CA MET A 874 -39.29 -25.50 65.45
C MET A 874 -39.68 -26.67 64.56
N GLY A 875 -38.87 -27.08 63.58
CA GLY A 875 -38.89 -28.45 63.07
C GLY A 875 -38.39 -28.60 61.63
N SER A 876 -39.30 -28.65 60.66
CA SER A 876 -38.93 -28.60 59.25
C SER A 876 -39.83 -27.63 58.49
N GLY A 877 -39.27 -26.71 57.73
CA GLY A 877 -39.95 -25.56 57.14
C GLY A 877 -39.17 -24.28 57.42
N ASP A 878 -39.56 -23.17 56.79
CA ASP A 878 -38.75 -21.95 56.87
C ASP A 878 -39.06 -21.16 58.16
N ASP A 879 -38.65 -21.66 59.33
CA ASP A 879 -39.14 -21.20 60.64
C ASP A 879 -38.66 -19.81 61.07
N ILE A 880 -39.43 -19.12 61.92
CA ILE A 880 -39.03 -17.83 62.52
C ILE A 880 -39.14 -17.86 64.04
N VAL A 881 -38.04 -17.56 64.73
CA VAL A 881 -37.98 -17.37 66.19
C VAL A 881 -37.55 -15.94 66.52
N LYS A 882 -38.24 -15.29 67.47
CA LYS A 882 -37.86 -13.98 68.00
C LYS A 882 -37.85 -13.97 69.52
N THR A 883 -36.84 -13.37 70.13
CA THR A 883 -36.80 -13.08 71.57
C THR A 883 -36.64 -11.60 71.81
N GLY A 884 -37.21 -11.08 72.90
CA GLY A 884 -37.22 -9.65 73.17
C GLY A 884 -38.05 -8.86 72.17
N PHE A 885 -39.19 -9.40 71.70
CA PHE A 885 -39.98 -8.78 70.63
C PHE A 885 -41.45 -8.52 71.03
N ASP A 886 -41.86 -7.25 70.90
CA ASP A 886 -43.22 -6.77 71.19
C ASP A 886 -44.04 -6.79 69.88
N GLU A 887 -44.68 -7.94 69.60
CA GLU A 887 -45.56 -8.15 68.43
C GLU A 887 -46.60 -7.03 68.25
N ALA A 888 -47.21 -6.58 69.35
CA ALA A 888 -48.29 -5.58 69.30
C ALA A 888 -47.80 -4.19 68.85
N ASN A 889 -46.50 -3.91 68.99
CA ASN A 889 -45.89 -2.65 68.57
C ASN A 889 -44.79 -2.82 67.51
N ASN A 890 -44.61 -4.03 66.97
CA ASN A 890 -43.63 -4.40 65.95
C ASN A 890 -42.20 -3.87 66.24
N LYS A 891 -41.68 -4.10 67.44
CA LYS A 891 -40.39 -3.55 67.90
C LYS A 891 -39.66 -4.48 68.88
N PHE A 892 -38.34 -4.38 68.93
CA PHE A 892 -37.55 -5.02 69.98
C PHE A 892 -37.67 -4.28 71.32
N THR A 893 -37.73 -5.07 72.39
CA THR A 893 -37.76 -4.61 73.78
C THR A 893 -36.36 -4.24 74.24
N LYS A 894 -36.23 -3.18 75.05
CA LYS A 894 -34.91 -2.67 75.46
C LYS A 894 -34.38 -3.39 76.70
N GLY A 895 -33.35 -4.23 76.52
CA GLY A 895 -32.65 -4.93 77.60
C GLY A 895 -33.29 -6.28 78.00
N ASP A 896 -34.19 -6.78 77.16
CA ASP A 896 -34.86 -8.08 77.23
C ASP A 896 -34.54 -8.85 75.93
N GLY A 897 -34.77 -10.16 75.88
CA GLY A 897 -34.49 -11.00 74.70
C GLY A 897 -33.20 -11.80 74.79
N TYR A 898 -32.98 -12.45 75.94
CA TYR A 898 -31.91 -13.42 76.13
C TYR A 898 -32.36 -14.82 75.72
N ILE A 899 -31.45 -15.60 75.15
CA ILE A 899 -31.50 -17.07 75.18
C ILE A 899 -30.47 -17.50 76.22
N THR A 900 -30.92 -18.00 77.38
CA THR A 900 -30.06 -18.17 78.55
C THR A 900 -30.30 -19.46 79.35
N GLY A 901 -29.48 -19.69 80.37
CA GLY A 901 -29.72 -20.71 81.39
C GLY A 901 -29.63 -22.16 80.90
N LYS A 902 -28.81 -22.45 79.87
CA LYS A 902 -28.75 -23.76 79.19
C LYS A 902 -29.98 -24.08 78.36
N SER A 903 -30.57 -23.07 77.72
CA SER A 903 -31.62 -23.31 76.74
C SER A 903 -31.05 -23.97 75.48
N THR A 904 -31.90 -24.74 74.80
CA THR A 904 -31.64 -25.24 73.44
C THR A 904 -32.72 -24.67 72.53
N VAL A 905 -32.32 -23.91 71.51
CA VAL A 905 -33.23 -23.46 70.44
C VAL A 905 -32.76 -24.13 69.15
N ASP A 906 -33.57 -25.06 68.67
CA ASP A 906 -33.33 -25.85 67.48
C ASP A 906 -34.35 -25.42 66.43
N LEU A 907 -33.91 -24.83 65.32
CA LEU A 907 -34.80 -24.40 64.25
C LEU A 907 -35.04 -25.53 63.24
N GLY A 908 -34.09 -26.46 63.08
CA GLY A 908 -34.22 -27.59 62.16
C GLY A 908 -34.09 -27.21 60.68
N ASP A 909 -34.60 -28.04 59.77
CA ASP A 909 -34.35 -27.91 58.31
C ASP A 909 -35.27 -26.87 57.65
N GLY A 910 -34.69 -25.95 56.89
CA GLY A 910 -35.38 -24.87 56.18
C GLY A 910 -34.54 -23.59 56.14
N ASN A 911 -35.01 -22.56 55.44
CA ASN A 911 -34.40 -21.23 55.45
C ASN A 911 -34.88 -20.44 56.68
N ASN A 912 -34.32 -20.75 57.85
CA ASN A 912 -34.85 -20.26 59.11
C ASN A 912 -34.35 -18.86 59.48
N LYS A 913 -35.05 -18.23 60.42
CA LYS A 913 -34.64 -16.95 61.01
C LYS A 913 -34.72 -16.92 62.53
N LEU A 914 -33.63 -16.57 63.19
CA LEU A 914 -33.59 -16.27 64.63
C LEU A 914 -33.21 -14.79 64.89
N ASP A 915 -34.15 -14.00 65.38
CA ASP A 915 -33.89 -12.65 65.90
C ASP A 915 -33.75 -12.64 67.44
N VAL A 916 -32.54 -12.50 67.96
CA VAL A 916 -32.29 -12.35 69.41
C VAL A 916 -32.25 -10.87 69.82
N GLY A 917 -33.11 -10.49 70.76
CA GLY A 917 -33.26 -9.09 71.21
C GLY A 917 -32.05 -8.55 71.98
N THR A 918 -31.36 -9.41 72.74
CA THR A 918 -30.15 -9.09 73.51
C THR A 918 -29.04 -10.13 73.26
N ASN A 919 -28.89 -11.18 74.07
CA ASN A 919 -27.72 -12.08 74.04
C ASN A 919 -28.07 -13.57 73.93
N ILE A 920 -27.10 -14.38 73.51
CA ILE A 920 -27.09 -15.83 73.70
C ILE A 920 -26.07 -16.16 74.80
N ASP A 921 -26.56 -16.54 75.98
CA ASP A 921 -25.74 -16.79 77.18
C ASP A 921 -25.82 -18.26 77.59
N ASN A 922 -24.70 -18.99 77.59
CA ASN A 922 -24.62 -20.38 78.08
C ASN A 922 -25.71 -21.31 77.49
N SER A 923 -26.04 -21.14 76.22
CA SER A 923 -27.15 -21.82 75.54
C SER A 923 -26.73 -22.29 74.15
N LYS A 924 -27.45 -23.27 73.59
CA LYS A 924 -27.18 -23.83 72.26
C LYS A 924 -28.25 -23.33 71.29
N VAL A 925 -27.82 -22.75 70.18
CA VAL A 925 -28.67 -22.54 69.00
C VAL A 925 -28.21 -23.50 67.93
N THR A 926 -29.15 -24.16 67.27
CA THR A 926 -28.90 -25.01 66.12
C THR A 926 -29.90 -24.69 65.01
N THR A 927 -29.42 -24.63 63.77
CA THR A 927 -30.23 -24.67 62.57
C THR A 927 -29.83 -25.91 61.76
N GLY A 928 -30.71 -26.35 60.86
CA GLY A 928 -30.54 -27.55 60.04
C GLY A 928 -29.94 -27.21 58.68
N SER A 929 -30.47 -27.83 57.62
CA SER A 929 -30.13 -27.51 56.23
C SER A 929 -31.02 -26.41 55.64
N GLY A 930 -30.43 -25.41 55.01
CA GLY A 930 -31.09 -24.25 54.40
C GLY A 930 -30.30 -22.95 54.56
N ASP A 931 -30.69 -21.88 53.86
CA ASP A 931 -30.06 -20.57 53.95
C ASP A 931 -30.51 -19.84 55.25
N ASP A 932 -29.91 -20.17 56.39
CA ASP A 932 -30.34 -19.67 57.70
C ASP A 932 -29.84 -18.25 58.05
N ASN A 933 -30.60 -17.53 58.88
CA ASN A 933 -30.26 -16.16 59.30
C ASN A 933 -30.46 -15.93 60.81
N VAL A 934 -29.35 -15.83 61.55
CA VAL A 934 -29.30 -15.60 62.99
C VAL A 934 -28.78 -14.19 63.28
N GLU A 935 -29.62 -13.28 63.80
CA GLU A 935 -29.21 -11.93 64.25
C GLU A 935 -29.28 -11.81 65.78
N VAL A 936 -28.11 -11.66 66.42
CA VAL A 936 -27.93 -11.40 67.85
C VAL A 936 -27.54 -9.94 68.07
N ARG A 937 -28.41 -9.14 68.68
CA ARG A 937 -28.17 -7.68 68.81
C ARG A 937 -27.09 -7.30 69.83
N GLY A 938 -26.81 -8.17 70.79
CA GLY A 938 -25.78 -8.02 71.81
C GLY A 938 -24.57 -8.92 71.54
N TYR A 939 -24.30 -9.87 72.43
CA TYR A 939 -23.17 -10.80 72.35
C TYR A 939 -23.60 -12.28 72.43
N ILE A 940 -22.68 -13.16 72.04
CA ILE A 940 -22.74 -14.60 72.31
C ILE A 940 -21.68 -14.90 73.38
N TRP A 941 -22.08 -15.52 74.49
CA TRP A 941 -21.17 -15.82 75.59
C TRP A 941 -21.41 -17.18 76.24
N ASN A 942 -20.34 -17.90 76.55
CA ASN A 942 -20.36 -19.11 77.36
C ASN A 942 -19.42 -18.97 78.58
N ALA A 943 -20.02 -18.93 79.76
CA ALA A 943 -19.35 -18.69 81.05
C ALA A 943 -18.55 -19.88 81.56
N SER A 944 -18.71 -21.07 80.97
CA SER A 944 -18.03 -22.28 81.44
C SER A 944 -16.51 -22.23 81.23
N GLY A 945 -16.03 -21.39 80.30
CA GLY A 945 -14.60 -21.27 79.96
C GLY A 945 -13.96 -22.55 79.43
N LYS A 946 -14.77 -23.60 79.19
CA LYS A 946 -14.31 -24.89 78.68
C LYS A 946 -14.55 -24.97 77.18
N ILE A 947 -13.50 -24.66 76.43
CA ILE A 947 -13.43 -24.84 74.96
C ILE A 947 -12.45 -25.99 74.60
N ALA A 948 -12.15 -26.85 75.57
CA ALA A 948 -11.16 -27.91 75.43
C ALA A 948 -11.57 -29.26 76.08
N GLY A 949 -11.84 -30.25 75.23
CA GLY A 949 -11.48 -31.65 75.50
C GLY A 949 -12.38 -32.50 76.41
N THR A 950 -13.66 -32.13 76.62
CA THR A 950 -14.63 -33.02 77.29
C THR A 950 -15.89 -33.22 76.46
N THR A 951 -16.43 -34.44 76.49
CA THR A 951 -17.45 -35.00 75.60
C THR A 951 -18.90 -34.53 75.87
N GLU A 952 -19.11 -33.27 76.21
CA GLU A 952 -20.45 -32.67 76.38
C GLU A 952 -20.61 -31.50 75.41
N GLU A 953 -21.75 -31.45 74.73
CA GLU A 953 -22.02 -30.54 73.62
C GLU A 953 -21.86 -29.06 74.01
N GLU A 954 -20.94 -28.37 73.33
CA GLU A 954 -20.51 -27.02 73.70
C GLU A 954 -21.60 -25.97 73.40
N TYR A 955 -21.91 -25.07 74.34
CA TYR A 955 -22.82 -23.94 74.11
C TYR A 955 -22.25 -22.98 73.06
N GLY A 956 -23.10 -22.51 72.15
CA GLY A 956 -22.70 -21.81 70.94
C GLY A 956 -23.84 -21.74 69.91
N VAL A 957 -23.48 -21.35 68.68
CA VAL A 957 -24.37 -21.34 67.52
C VAL A 957 -23.83 -22.37 66.52
N TYR A 958 -24.71 -23.21 65.99
CA TYR A 958 -24.38 -24.21 64.98
C TYR A 958 -25.35 -24.00 63.84
N LEU A 959 -24.85 -23.54 62.69
CA LEU A 959 -25.60 -23.54 61.44
C LEU A 959 -25.27 -24.86 60.71
N GLY A 960 -26.11 -25.27 59.77
CA GLY A 960 -25.92 -26.48 58.97
C GLY A 960 -25.78 -26.17 57.49
N ASP A 961 -26.01 -27.17 56.62
CA ASP A 961 -25.71 -27.03 55.18
C ASP A 961 -26.62 -25.98 54.49
N GLY A 962 -26.04 -24.89 53.99
CA GLY A 962 -26.70 -23.79 53.27
C GLY A 962 -25.84 -22.52 53.23
N ASN A 963 -26.29 -21.43 52.60
CA ASN A 963 -25.57 -20.15 52.61
C ASN A 963 -26.02 -19.33 53.83
N ASN A 964 -25.44 -19.62 55.00
CA ASN A 964 -25.95 -19.12 56.27
C ASN A 964 -25.40 -17.73 56.62
N LYS A 965 -26.12 -17.04 57.51
CA LYS A 965 -25.69 -15.77 58.08
C LYS A 965 -25.81 -15.74 59.60
N LEU A 966 -24.69 -15.52 60.28
CA LEU A 966 -24.65 -15.15 61.69
C LEU A 966 -24.19 -13.70 61.86
N LYS A 967 -25.04 -12.87 62.44
CA LYS A 967 -24.71 -11.48 62.78
C LYS A 967 -24.79 -11.23 64.27
N VAL A 968 -23.72 -10.70 64.85
CA VAL A 968 -23.56 -10.41 66.27
C VAL A 968 -23.20 -8.93 66.44
N GLY A 969 -24.07 -8.17 67.10
CA GLY A 969 -23.94 -6.71 67.24
C GLY A 969 -22.70 -6.26 68.04
N THR A 970 -22.16 -7.14 68.88
CA THR A 970 -20.90 -6.92 69.60
C THR A 970 -19.97 -8.14 69.50
N ASN A 971 -19.80 -8.92 70.57
CA ASN A 971 -18.73 -9.91 70.66
C ASN A 971 -19.22 -11.36 70.53
N ILE A 972 -18.29 -12.23 70.12
CA ILE A 972 -18.35 -13.68 70.33
C ILE A 972 -17.31 -14.01 71.39
N ASP A 973 -17.75 -14.24 72.63
CA ASP A 973 -16.92 -14.42 73.82
C ASP A 973 -16.94 -15.87 74.33
N ASN A 974 -15.79 -16.54 74.36
CA ASN A 974 -15.58 -17.90 74.88
C ASN A 974 -16.60 -18.94 74.35
N SER A 975 -17.04 -18.78 73.11
CA SER A 975 -18.15 -19.53 72.51
C SER A 975 -17.69 -20.35 71.30
N LYS A 976 -18.58 -21.23 70.81
CA LYS A 976 -18.36 -21.98 69.57
C LYS A 976 -19.33 -21.50 68.49
N VAL A 977 -18.83 -21.37 67.27
CA VAL A 977 -19.61 -21.23 66.04
C VAL A 977 -19.15 -22.28 65.03
N VAL A 978 -20.11 -22.90 64.36
CA VAL A 978 -19.92 -23.77 63.19
C VAL A 978 -20.95 -23.34 62.16
N THR A 979 -20.62 -23.26 60.87
CA THR A 979 -21.61 -22.83 59.85
C THR A 979 -21.98 -23.92 58.84
N GLY A 980 -21.06 -24.73 58.31
CA GLY A 980 -21.43 -25.96 57.61
C GLY A 980 -20.87 -26.09 56.20
N SER A 981 -21.73 -26.13 55.19
CA SER A 981 -21.35 -26.14 53.77
C SER A 981 -22.24 -25.19 52.97
N GLY A 982 -21.65 -24.39 52.09
CA GLY A 982 -22.29 -23.24 51.44
C GLY A 982 -21.48 -21.97 51.67
N ASP A 983 -21.77 -20.88 50.96
CA ASP A 983 -21.02 -19.62 51.09
C ASP A 983 -21.51 -18.83 52.33
N ASP A 984 -20.88 -19.07 53.49
CA ASP A 984 -21.33 -18.60 54.81
C ASP A 984 -20.82 -17.19 55.18
N VAL A 985 -21.62 -16.44 55.96
CA VAL A 985 -21.28 -15.08 56.41
C VAL A 985 -21.41 -14.89 57.91
N ILE A 986 -20.29 -14.63 58.59
CA ILE A 986 -20.24 -14.21 60.00
C ILE A 986 -19.89 -12.72 60.10
N GLU A 987 -20.72 -11.93 60.80
CA GLU A 987 -20.47 -10.53 61.14
C GLU A 987 -20.44 -10.34 62.68
N ALA A 988 -19.28 -10.08 63.28
CA ALA A 988 -19.15 -9.67 64.68
C ALA A 988 -18.72 -8.20 64.79
N GLY A 989 -19.65 -7.31 65.15
CA GLY A 989 -19.42 -5.85 65.22
C GLY A 989 -18.41 -5.40 66.27
N GLY A 990 -18.03 -6.28 67.20
CA GLY A 990 -17.04 -6.09 68.25
C GLY A 990 -15.86 -7.06 68.10
N TYR A 991 -15.68 -7.97 69.05
CA TYR A 991 -14.50 -8.86 69.10
C TYR A 991 -14.86 -10.34 69.06
N VAL A 992 -13.98 -11.14 68.45
CA VAL A 992 -13.93 -12.59 68.72
C VAL A 992 -12.91 -12.82 69.83
N VAL A 993 -13.33 -13.49 70.91
CA VAL A 993 -12.55 -13.61 72.14
C VAL A 993 -12.51 -15.04 72.65
N ASN A 994 -11.32 -15.65 72.71
CA ASN A 994 -11.08 -17.05 73.11
C ASN A 994 -12.11 -18.07 72.56
N SER A 995 -12.56 -17.90 71.32
CA SER A 995 -13.68 -18.64 70.73
C SER A 995 -13.23 -19.57 69.62
N LYS A 996 -14.02 -20.62 69.38
CA LYS A 996 -13.87 -21.53 68.23
C LYS A 996 -14.83 -21.15 67.14
N ILE A 997 -14.34 -20.93 65.94
CA ILE A 997 -15.17 -20.67 64.76
C ILE A 997 -14.66 -21.59 63.66
N ASN A 998 -15.56 -22.34 63.05
CA ASN A 998 -15.31 -23.13 61.85
C ASN A 998 -16.36 -22.70 60.84
N LEU A 999 -15.95 -22.21 59.68
CA LEU A 999 -16.91 -21.85 58.63
C LEU A 999 -17.34 -23.17 57.95
N GLY A 1000 -16.67 -23.60 56.89
CA GLY A 1000 -16.61 -25.02 56.54
C GLY A 1000 -16.23 -25.30 55.10
N ASP A 1001 -17.17 -25.75 54.29
CA ASP A 1001 -16.95 -26.01 52.85
C ASP A 1001 -17.72 -24.97 52.02
N GLY A 1002 -17.03 -23.92 51.54
CA GLY A 1002 -17.66 -22.75 50.90
C GLY A 1002 -16.68 -21.61 50.64
N ASN A 1003 -17.13 -20.51 50.02
CA ASN A 1003 -16.35 -19.28 49.92
C ASN A 1003 -16.73 -18.35 51.07
N ASP A 1004 -16.24 -18.64 52.26
CA ASP A 1004 -16.81 -18.09 53.48
C ASP A 1004 -16.26 -16.69 53.82
N THR A 1005 -17.07 -15.87 54.49
CA THR A 1005 -16.66 -14.53 54.91
C THR A 1005 -16.93 -14.29 56.40
N ILE A 1006 -15.86 -14.09 57.16
CA ILE A 1006 -15.92 -13.63 58.55
C ILE A 1006 -15.41 -12.19 58.70
N THR A 1007 -16.30 -11.31 59.13
CA THR A 1007 -16.01 -9.90 59.43
C THR A 1007 -16.04 -9.67 60.94
N VAL A 1008 -14.94 -9.19 61.52
CA VAL A 1008 -14.80 -8.93 62.96
C VAL A 1008 -14.21 -7.54 63.21
N GLY A 1009 -14.42 -6.95 64.39
CA GLY A 1009 -13.67 -5.76 64.80
C GLY A 1009 -12.20 -6.06 65.08
N TRP A 1010 -11.92 -7.06 65.92
CA TRP A 1010 -10.56 -7.57 66.20
C TRP A 1010 -10.60 -8.98 66.84
N ILE A 1011 -9.52 -9.76 66.69
CA ILE A 1011 -9.33 -11.08 67.33
C ILE A 1011 -8.53 -10.90 68.63
N LYS A 1012 -9.15 -11.21 69.78
CA LYS A 1012 -8.61 -10.88 71.11
C LYS A 1012 -8.44 -12.11 72.00
N GLY A 1013 -7.36 -12.13 72.77
CA GLY A 1013 -7.01 -13.29 73.60
C GLY A 1013 -5.94 -14.14 72.92
N ASN A 1014 -5.77 -15.37 73.42
CA ASN A 1014 -4.69 -16.28 73.00
C ASN A 1014 -5.21 -17.72 72.78
N ASN A 1015 -6.52 -17.92 72.74
CA ASN A 1015 -7.19 -19.22 72.62
C ASN A 1015 -8.37 -19.11 71.65
N ASN A 1016 -8.18 -18.31 70.60
CA ASN A 1016 -9.07 -18.35 69.43
C ASN A 1016 -8.55 -19.41 68.46
N ASP A 1017 -9.47 -20.00 67.73
CA ASP A 1017 -9.25 -21.07 66.78
C ASP A 1017 -10.31 -20.87 65.70
N ILE A 1018 -9.96 -20.01 64.73
CA ILE A 1018 -10.81 -19.58 63.62
C ILE A 1018 -10.32 -20.31 62.36
N ASN A 1019 -11.12 -21.23 61.87
CA ASN A 1019 -10.90 -21.93 60.62
C ASN A 1019 -11.88 -21.34 59.58
N GLY A 1020 -11.41 -20.98 58.39
CA GLY A 1020 -12.27 -20.89 57.21
C GLY A 1020 -12.76 -22.30 56.89
N GLY A 1021 -12.09 -22.96 55.94
CA GLY A 1021 -12.13 -24.40 55.81
C GLY A 1021 -11.65 -24.87 54.45
N THR A 1022 -12.57 -25.05 53.50
CA THR A 1022 -12.26 -25.37 52.10
C THR A 1022 -13.04 -24.47 51.14
N GLY A 1023 -12.31 -23.77 50.26
CA GLY A 1023 -12.87 -22.85 49.28
C GLY A 1023 -12.00 -21.60 49.14
N TYR A 1024 -12.60 -20.43 48.97
CA TYR A 1024 -11.91 -19.15 48.96
C TYR A 1024 -12.36 -18.29 50.14
N ASP A 1025 -11.61 -18.34 51.24
CA ASP A 1025 -12.07 -17.82 52.52
C ASP A 1025 -11.55 -16.41 52.84
N LYS A 1026 -12.43 -15.59 53.42
CA LYS A 1026 -12.19 -14.17 53.67
C LYS A 1026 -12.30 -13.78 55.14
N LEU A 1027 -11.20 -13.29 55.68
CA LEU A 1027 -11.13 -12.68 57.01
C LEU A 1027 -11.04 -11.14 56.89
N ALA A 1028 -12.07 -10.44 57.36
CA ALA A 1028 -12.11 -8.98 57.40
C ALA A 1028 -11.99 -8.43 58.83
N ILE A 1029 -10.99 -7.58 59.07
CA ILE A 1029 -10.72 -6.92 60.36
C ILE A 1029 -11.05 -5.43 60.26
N THR A 1030 -12.19 -5.03 60.83
CA THR A 1030 -12.74 -3.67 60.67
C THR A 1030 -12.20 -2.64 61.66
N ASN A 1031 -11.57 -3.05 62.77
CA ASN A 1031 -10.84 -2.16 63.67
C ASN A 1031 -9.38 -2.61 63.85
N PRO A 1032 -8.57 -2.55 62.77
CA PRO A 1032 -7.28 -3.22 62.72
C PRO A 1032 -6.16 -2.45 63.46
N GLY A 1033 -6.40 -1.19 63.84
CA GLY A 1033 -5.39 -0.34 64.48
C GLY A 1033 -4.30 0.15 63.51
N THR A 1034 -3.33 0.93 63.99
CA THR A 1034 -2.36 1.61 63.11
C THR A 1034 -1.16 0.73 62.70
N SER A 1035 -0.90 -0.38 63.39
CA SER A 1035 0.23 -1.27 63.12
C SER A 1035 -0.07 -2.69 63.58
N ILE A 1036 0.15 -3.66 62.69
CA ILE A 1036 -0.21 -5.07 62.86
C ILE A 1036 0.95 -5.95 62.43
N ASN A 1037 1.05 -7.11 63.05
CA ASN A 1037 1.91 -8.20 62.62
C ASN A 1037 1.02 -9.39 62.22
N LEU A 1038 1.23 -9.98 61.04
CA LEU A 1038 0.37 -11.04 60.51
C LEU A 1038 0.29 -12.24 61.46
N ASP A 1039 1.40 -12.59 62.12
CA ASP A 1039 1.48 -13.58 63.21
C ASP A 1039 0.46 -13.37 64.36
N SER A 1040 0.00 -12.14 64.65
CA SER A 1040 -1.06 -11.92 65.66
C SER A 1040 -2.46 -12.39 65.21
N ILE A 1041 -2.63 -12.60 63.90
CA ILE A 1041 -3.82 -13.17 63.26
C ILE A 1041 -3.57 -14.66 62.98
N ALA A 1042 -2.48 -15.00 62.29
CA ALA A 1042 -2.13 -16.36 61.86
C ALA A 1042 -1.83 -17.35 63.01
N SER A 1043 -1.61 -16.86 64.23
CA SER A 1043 -1.53 -17.72 65.43
C SER A 1043 -2.91 -18.12 66.00
N GLN A 1044 -4.00 -17.63 65.40
CA GLN A 1044 -5.38 -17.74 65.87
C GLN A 1044 -6.41 -17.97 64.75
N ALA A 1045 -6.01 -17.81 63.49
CA ALA A 1045 -6.81 -18.00 62.30
C ALA A 1045 -6.02 -18.74 61.21
N HIS A 1046 -6.67 -19.64 60.47
CA HIS A 1046 -6.08 -20.47 59.42
C HIS A 1046 -7.13 -20.83 58.35
N ASN A 1047 -6.65 -21.24 57.16
CA ASN A 1047 -7.43 -21.39 55.92
C ASN A 1047 -8.19 -20.09 55.58
N PHE A 1048 -7.44 -19.06 55.15
CA PHE A 1048 -7.94 -17.77 54.68
C PHE A 1048 -7.04 -17.20 53.56
N GLU A 1049 -7.62 -17.08 52.38
CA GLU A 1049 -6.96 -16.65 51.14
C GLU A 1049 -7.16 -15.15 50.89
N GLU A 1050 -8.12 -14.49 51.55
CA GLU A 1050 -8.22 -13.01 51.61
C GLU A 1050 -8.18 -12.46 53.06
N LEU A 1051 -7.23 -11.55 53.30
CA LEU A 1051 -7.20 -10.68 54.48
C LEU A 1051 -7.58 -9.24 54.10
N ASN A 1052 -8.73 -8.78 54.61
CA ASN A 1052 -9.20 -7.41 54.46
C ASN A 1052 -8.95 -6.59 55.74
N ILE A 1053 -8.23 -5.48 55.63
CA ILE A 1053 -7.93 -4.53 56.72
C ILE A 1053 -8.40 -3.10 56.43
N SER A 1054 -9.27 -2.88 55.44
CA SER A 1054 -9.82 -1.55 55.10
C SER A 1054 -10.52 -0.90 56.31
N ASN A 1055 -10.04 0.28 56.72
CA ASN A 1055 -10.74 1.15 57.65
C ASN A 1055 -10.53 2.63 57.30
N LYS A 1056 -11.54 3.22 56.63
CA LYS A 1056 -11.55 4.62 56.13
C LYS A 1056 -11.29 5.73 57.16
N SER A 1057 -11.18 5.40 58.46
CA SER A 1057 -10.89 6.36 59.53
C SER A 1057 -9.43 6.35 60.01
N GLN A 1058 -8.59 5.41 59.55
CA GLN A 1058 -7.20 5.28 59.98
C GLN A 1058 -6.32 4.61 58.91
N ASN A 1059 -5.04 4.95 58.89
CA ASN A 1059 -4.06 4.24 58.07
C ASN A 1059 -3.34 3.16 58.90
N THR A 1060 -3.18 1.98 58.31
CA THR A 1060 -2.66 0.75 58.93
C THR A 1060 -1.39 0.30 58.24
N THR A 1061 -0.37 -0.08 59.03
CA THR A 1061 0.83 -0.78 58.52
C THR A 1061 0.78 -2.26 58.90
N LEU A 1062 0.63 -3.15 57.92
CA LEU A 1062 0.65 -4.60 58.08
C LEU A 1062 2.07 -5.14 57.84
N SER A 1063 2.64 -5.79 58.86
CA SER A 1063 3.91 -6.52 58.78
C SER A 1063 3.67 -7.98 58.41
N VAL A 1064 4.34 -8.47 57.36
CA VAL A 1064 4.15 -9.82 56.80
C VAL A 1064 5.46 -10.61 56.84
N LYS A 1065 5.37 -11.93 57.04
CA LYS A 1065 6.47 -12.90 56.88
C LYS A 1065 5.98 -14.13 56.13
N LEU A 1066 6.91 -14.85 55.52
CA LEU A 1066 6.68 -16.13 54.84
C LEU A 1066 5.98 -17.17 55.73
N SER A 1067 6.45 -17.32 56.98
CA SER A 1067 5.85 -18.24 57.96
C SER A 1067 4.42 -17.89 58.33
N ASP A 1068 4.11 -16.60 58.35
CA ASP A 1068 2.84 -16.08 58.84
C ASP A 1068 1.76 -16.21 57.75
N VAL A 1069 2.15 -16.15 56.47
CA VAL A 1069 1.28 -16.46 55.32
C VAL A 1069 0.96 -17.95 55.27
N ILE A 1070 1.97 -18.82 55.30
CA ILE A 1070 1.80 -20.31 55.28
C ILE A 1070 0.93 -20.82 56.45
N SER A 1071 0.89 -20.09 57.57
CA SER A 1071 0.07 -20.45 58.73
C SER A 1071 -1.37 -19.95 58.63
N LEU A 1072 -1.65 -18.98 57.74
CA LEU A 1072 -2.96 -18.37 57.56
C LEU A 1072 -3.70 -18.94 56.34
N THR A 1073 -3.03 -19.15 55.20
CA THR A 1073 -3.61 -19.71 53.97
C THR A 1073 -3.69 -21.23 54.01
N ASP A 1074 -4.49 -21.82 53.13
CA ASP A 1074 -4.53 -23.27 52.92
C ASP A 1074 -3.32 -23.80 52.08
N GLY A 1075 -3.46 -24.98 51.45
CA GLY A 1075 -2.46 -25.57 50.57
C GLY A 1075 -2.07 -24.75 49.32
N ASP A 1076 -2.82 -23.71 48.94
CA ASP A 1076 -2.50 -22.84 47.79
C ASP A 1076 -1.35 -21.85 48.05
N ASN A 1077 -1.06 -21.58 49.34
CA ASN A 1077 -0.06 -20.64 49.82
C ASN A 1077 -0.19 -19.20 49.24
N THR A 1078 -1.40 -18.73 48.94
CA THR A 1078 -1.67 -17.43 48.30
C THR A 1078 -2.55 -16.54 49.18
N LEU A 1079 -2.00 -15.41 49.64
CA LEU A 1079 -2.73 -14.43 50.45
C LEU A 1079 -3.00 -13.13 49.69
N LYS A 1080 -4.28 -12.86 49.44
CA LYS A 1080 -4.75 -11.60 48.89
C LYS A 1080 -5.00 -10.59 50.02
N ILE A 1081 -4.49 -9.38 49.86
CA ILE A 1081 -4.59 -8.31 50.85
C ILE A 1081 -5.40 -7.14 50.27
N THR A 1082 -6.53 -6.86 50.90
CA THR A 1082 -7.36 -5.67 50.60
C THR A 1082 -7.28 -4.65 51.74
N ALA A 1083 -7.02 -3.40 51.37
CA ALA A 1083 -6.85 -2.29 52.31
C ALA A 1083 -7.21 -0.96 51.62
N ASP A 1084 -7.26 0.13 52.38
CA ASP A 1084 -7.63 1.46 51.88
C ASP A 1084 -6.41 2.23 51.36
N ALA A 1085 -6.67 3.21 50.48
CA ALA A 1085 -5.61 4.05 49.90
C ALA A 1085 -4.88 4.85 50.99
N GLY A 1086 -3.58 4.57 51.16
CA GLY A 1086 -2.74 5.13 52.22
C GLY A 1086 -2.37 4.14 53.33
N ASP A 1087 -2.94 2.93 53.34
CA ASP A 1087 -2.41 1.80 54.10
C ASP A 1087 -1.06 1.33 53.54
N LYS A 1088 -0.34 0.49 54.29
CA LYS A 1088 0.98 -0.01 53.91
C LYS A 1088 1.18 -1.48 54.26
N VAL A 1089 1.83 -2.21 53.36
CA VAL A 1089 2.36 -3.56 53.64
C VAL A 1089 3.89 -3.52 53.73
N GLU A 1090 4.47 -4.25 54.68
CA GLU A 1090 5.92 -4.38 54.87
C GLU A 1090 6.31 -5.85 55.10
N PHE A 1091 7.13 -6.42 54.21
CA PHE A 1091 7.78 -7.70 54.47
C PHE A 1091 8.89 -7.55 55.54
N LYS A 1092 8.99 -8.52 56.45
CA LYS A 1092 9.96 -8.53 57.56
C LYS A 1092 11.08 -9.55 57.40
N ASP A 1093 11.01 -10.37 56.37
CA ASP A 1093 11.99 -11.35 55.94
C ASP A 1093 12.44 -11.12 54.49
N ALA A 1094 13.51 -11.80 54.09
CA ALA A 1094 14.09 -11.70 52.75
C ALA A 1094 13.55 -12.79 51.82
N GLY A 1095 13.75 -12.62 50.50
CA GLY A 1095 13.37 -13.60 49.47
C GLY A 1095 12.17 -13.20 48.63
N TRP A 1096 11.39 -12.20 49.05
CA TRP A 1096 10.27 -11.67 48.27
C TRP A 1096 10.71 -11.01 46.96
N GLN A 1097 10.07 -11.42 45.87
CA GLN A 1097 10.28 -10.93 44.52
C GLN A 1097 9.00 -10.26 44.02
N LYS A 1098 9.11 -9.06 43.45
CA LYS A 1098 7.96 -8.33 42.90
C LYS A 1098 7.60 -8.84 41.50
N GLY A 1099 6.36 -9.27 41.31
CA GLY A 1099 5.79 -9.67 40.03
C GLY A 1099 5.20 -8.51 39.22
N ALA A 1100 4.39 -8.85 38.22
CA ALA A 1100 3.56 -7.89 37.51
C ALA A 1100 2.36 -7.46 38.37
N SER A 1101 1.70 -6.36 37.98
CA SER A 1101 0.33 -6.09 38.40
C SER A 1101 -0.63 -6.67 37.35
N THR A 1102 -1.67 -7.34 37.83
CA THR A 1102 -2.79 -7.89 37.06
C THR A 1102 -4.07 -7.63 37.84
N ASP A 1103 -5.14 -7.23 37.15
CA ASP A 1103 -6.47 -6.98 37.71
C ASP A 1103 -6.51 -6.02 38.92
N GLY A 1104 -5.53 -5.10 39.00
CA GLY A 1104 -5.41 -4.10 40.07
C GLY A 1104 -4.71 -4.60 41.34
N TYR A 1105 -4.02 -5.73 41.27
CA TYR A 1105 -3.21 -6.29 42.35
C TYR A 1105 -1.77 -6.54 41.87
N THR A 1106 -0.80 -6.12 42.69
CA THR A 1106 0.61 -6.44 42.52
C THR A 1106 0.94 -7.73 43.27
N ALA A 1107 1.42 -8.75 42.55
CA ALA A 1107 1.86 -10.00 43.16
C ALA A 1107 3.30 -9.92 43.71
N TYR A 1108 3.55 -10.59 44.83
CA TYR A 1108 4.87 -10.79 45.43
C TYR A 1108 5.08 -12.27 45.77
N THR A 1109 6.16 -12.88 45.29
CA THR A 1109 6.44 -14.33 45.47
C THR A 1109 7.69 -14.58 46.29
N ASN A 1110 7.69 -15.61 47.13
CA ASN A 1110 8.87 -16.06 47.90
C ASN A 1110 8.92 -17.60 47.93
N ASP A 1111 10.07 -18.17 47.58
CA ASP A 1111 10.30 -19.61 47.42
C ASP A 1111 11.29 -20.18 48.47
N ALA A 1112 11.72 -19.38 49.45
CA ALA A 1112 12.78 -19.73 50.39
C ALA A 1112 12.47 -20.92 51.33
N SER A 1113 11.20 -21.32 51.44
CA SER A 1113 10.75 -22.51 52.19
C SER A 1113 10.83 -23.81 51.37
N GLY A 1114 11.05 -23.74 50.06
CA GLY A 1114 10.90 -24.85 49.12
C GLY A 1114 9.48 -25.03 48.57
N THR A 1115 8.53 -24.20 49.00
CA THR A 1115 7.19 -24.03 48.41
C THR A 1115 7.06 -22.58 47.96
N THR A 1116 6.46 -22.32 46.80
CA THR A 1116 6.20 -20.94 46.35
C THR A 1116 5.02 -20.38 47.13
N VAL A 1117 5.24 -19.27 47.82
CA VAL A 1117 4.21 -18.52 48.54
C VAL A 1117 3.98 -17.20 47.82
N THR A 1118 2.71 -16.82 47.65
CA THR A 1118 2.30 -15.62 46.93
C THR A 1118 1.55 -14.67 47.85
N VAL A 1119 1.80 -13.37 47.72
CA VAL A 1119 1.02 -12.32 48.38
C VAL A 1119 0.58 -11.32 47.31
N GLU A 1120 -0.72 -11.15 47.14
CA GLU A 1120 -1.32 -10.21 46.19
C GLU A 1120 -1.78 -8.95 46.93
N ILE A 1121 -1.24 -7.80 46.57
CA ILE A 1121 -1.51 -6.53 47.27
C ILE A 1121 -2.19 -5.58 46.30
N LYS A 1122 -3.40 -5.13 46.65
CA LYS A 1122 -4.15 -4.16 45.83
C LYS A 1122 -3.32 -2.91 45.53
N ASP A 1123 -3.29 -2.46 44.29
CA ASP A 1123 -2.33 -1.45 43.79
C ASP A 1123 -2.44 -0.07 44.49
N ASP A 1124 -3.62 0.29 44.99
CA ASP A 1124 -3.86 1.53 45.76
C ASP A 1124 -3.17 1.55 47.14
N VAL A 1125 -2.72 0.39 47.64
CA VAL A 1125 -2.03 0.23 48.92
C VAL A 1125 -0.54 0.56 48.77
N THR A 1126 0.07 1.15 49.80
CA THR A 1126 1.51 1.44 49.77
C THR A 1126 2.30 0.14 49.77
N GLN A 1127 2.81 -0.18 48.58
CA GLN A 1127 3.53 -1.41 48.29
C GLN A 1127 4.87 -1.53 49.07
N PRO A 1128 5.32 -2.75 49.39
CA PRO A 1128 6.66 -3.00 49.93
C PRO A 1128 7.77 -2.42 49.03
N MET A 1129 8.79 -1.81 49.66
CA MET A 1129 10.01 -1.28 49.02
C MET A 1129 11.15 -2.31 49.00
#